data_AF-A0AAV2GFJ6-F1
#
_entry.id   AF-A0AAV2GFJ6-F1
#
_cell.length_a   1.000
_cell.length_b   1.000
_cell.length_c   1.000
_cell.angle_alpha   90.00
_cell.angle_beta   90.00
_cell.angle_gamma   90.00
#
_symmetry.space_group_name_H-M   'P 1'
#
loop_
_entity.id
_entity.type
_entity.pdbx_description
1 polymer ?
#
loop_
_entity_poly.entity_id
_entity_poly.type
_entity_poly.pdbx_seq_one_letter_code
_entity_poly.pdbx_strand_id
1 'polypeptide(L)'
;MTVKVKAVATVKETAGGFLGIGGDGVSDFFGKGLRLQLVSAQLHPETGLEKPVIESRMKRTSKKNGEVKYEVEIEVPDDFGEVGAVIVENEHGNERLLIDIVLDGFVNGPVNVVCDSWVHPKSKDSKNRVFFTTKSYLPSETPAGLTKYREEELILLRGNGEGQRERGERIYDYEVYDDLGNLDGNPDLVRPVLGGKDRPYPRRVRTGRPRPESGTYFTLLWIKNMLPLATGNSDFYVPRDEEFSQLKKSAFSSATVSGALRAVVPTAETFLIDWDLGFPHLTAIDSMYDQGLNLRPRTADSPWTDIIPRLIRTVANSADDFLQFVVPESMKRDRFFWLKDEQFGRQTLAGVNPCSIELVKQWPLKSKLDPQIYGSPESAITTKIVEQQIRGFMTFNDAMKQRKLFILDYHDLLLPFVGPVRQLKGTTLYGSRALFFLTPVGTLKPVAIELVRPPSKNDGKPQWKQVFTPGNCSATEEWLWKLAKSHFLAHDSCYHEIVSHWLKTHACMEPYIIATNRQLSAMHPIHRLLLPHFRYTMEINSLARQTLVNADGIIELGFSPLKYSMQLSSADYDQRWRFDYEALPKDLIRRGMAVEDPSAPHGLKLTIEDYPYASDGLILWDGLHQWVADYVNHYYPNPSLIISDAELQSWWTEIRTVGHADKKDEPWWPSLRTPSDLIEIVTTMAWTASAQHAAVNFGQYTYGGYIPNRPSIARTNMPTEDPTEESWKQFIEEPETVLLEMFPSQLQAAVVMTMLSLLSNHAADEEYIGQAMEPCWGNDAAIKAAFERFSGRMKALEGVVDARNGNEKLRNRNGAGVLPYEFLKPVSEPGVTGKGVPYSISI
;
A
#
# COMPACT_ATOMS: atom_id res chain seq x y z
N MET A 1 -3.25 54.77 -7.96
CA MET A 1 -2.56 54.28 -9.16
C MET A 1 -2.95 52.79 -9.28
N THR A 2 -2.80 52.19 -10.45
CA THR A 2 -3.14 50.77 -10.69
C THR A 2 -1.94 50.09 -11.32
N VAL A 3 -1.70 48.83 -10.94
CA VAL A 3 -0.71 47.96 -11.56
C VAL A 3 -1.42 47.06 -12.56
N LYS A 4 -0.87 46.93 -13.77
CA LYS A 4 -1.35 45.96 -14.76
C LYS A 4 -0.73 44.60 -14.47
N VAL A 5 -1.59 43.63 -14.15
CA VAL A 5 -1.20 42.27 -13.81
C VAL A 5 -1.73 41.33 -14.87
N LYS A 6 -0.84 40.51 -15.45
CA LYS A 6 -1.21 39.44 -16.37
C LYS A 6 -1.45 38.15 -15.58
N ALA A 7 -2.69 37.68 -15.56
CA ALA A 7 -3.05 36.39 -14.98
C ALA A 7 -3.03 35.31 -16.07
N VAL A 8 -2.37 34.19 -15.80
CA VAL A 8 -2.30 33.00 -16.67
C VAL A 8 -2.74 31.79 -15.86
N ALA A 9 -3.81 31.11 -16.29
CA ALA A 9 -4.27 29.86 -15.69
C ALA A 9 -3.98 28.69 -16.63
N THR A 10 -3.35 27.64 -16.11
CA THR A 10 -3.03 26.42 -16.85
C THR A 10 -4.04 25.33 -16.52
N VAL A 11 -4.74 24.83 -17.54
CA VAL A 11 -5.75 23.77 -17.42
C VAL A 11 -5.31 22.56 -18.20
N LYS A 12 -5.36 21.38 -17.58
CA LYS A 12 -5.10 20.12 -18.29
C LYS A 12 -6.37 19.66 -19.01
N GLU A 13 -6.26 19.47 -20.31
CA GLU A 13 -7.34 18.97 -21.14
C GLU A 13 -7.52 17.49 -20.89
N THR A 14 -8.76 17.10 -20.60
CA THR A 14 -9.11 15.72 -20.35
C THR A 14 -9.62 15.12 -21.65
N ALA A 15 -9.00 14.04 -22.13
CA ALA A 15 -9.59 13.25 -23.20
C ALA A 15 -10.94 12.72 -22.70
N GLY A 16 -12.05 13.30 -23.15
CA GLY A 16 -13.38 12.79 -22.88
C GLY A 16 -13.52 11.42 -23.55
N GLY A 17 -13.96 10.41 -22.78
CA GLY A 17 -14.09 9.03 -23.24
C GLY A 17 -14.82 8.94 -24.58
N PHE A 18 -14.20 8.27 -25.55
CA PHE A 18 -14.67 7.75 -26.85
C PHE A 18 -15.74 8.48 -27.70
N LEU A 19 -16.28 9.63 -27.30
CA LEU A 19 -17.30 10.42 -28.02
C LEU A 19 -17.04 11.94 -28.00
N GLY A 20 -15.81 12.36 -27.65
CA GLY A 20 -15.44 13.77 -27.53
C GLY A 20 -14.90 14.43 -28.81
N ILE A 21 -15.57 14.31 -29.96
CA ILE A 21 -15.26 15.18 -31.12
C ILE A 21 -16.31 16.31 -31.15
N GLY A 22 -15.91 17.54 -30.76
CA GLY A 22 -16.54 18.75 -31.32
C GLY A 22 -17.17 19.82 -30.40
N GLY A 23 -16.95 19.87 -29.08
CA GLY A 23 -17.63 20.86 -28.21
C GLY A 23 -16.81 22.08 -27.75
N ASP A 24 -15.54 21.88 -27.39
CA ASP A 24 -14.82 22.84 -26.54
C ASP A 24 -14.45 24.15 -27.26
N GLY A 25 -13.92 24.06 -28.49
CA GLY A 25 -13.56 25.25 -29.29
C GLY A 25 -14.77 26.12 -29.69
N VAL A 26 -15.97 25.52 -29.75
CA VAL A 26 -17.21 26.23 -30.06
C VAL A 26 -17.71 26.98 -28.82
N SER A 27 -17.61 26.40 -27.62
CA SER A 27 -18.01 27.04 -26.36
C SER A 27 -17.14 28.26 -25.99
N ASP A 28 -15.83 28.20 -26.27
CA ASP A 28 -14.89 29.31 -26.12
C ASP A 28 -15.23 30.47 -27.09
N PHE A 29 -15.68 30.13 -28.31
CA PHE A 29 -16.10 31.09 -29.34
C PHE A 29 -17.39 31.85 -28.95
N PHE A 30 -18.26 31.24 -28.14
CA PHE A 30 -19.45 31.88 -27.54
C PHE A 30 -19.15 32.61 -26.22
N GLY A 31 -17.87 32.84 -25.91
CA GLY A 31 -17.43 33.67 -24.80
C GLY A 31 -17.41 33.00 -23.44
N LYS A 32 -17.74 31.70 -23.29
CA LYS A 32 -17.63 30.98 -22.01
C LYS A 32 -16.16 30.69 -21.69
N GLY A 33 -15.73 30.87 -20.45
CA GLY A 33 -14.33 30.66 -20.03
C GLY A 33 -14.18 30.38 -18.54
N LEU A 34 -12.99 30.63 -18.01
CA LEU A 34 -12.77 30.69 -16.57
C LEU A 34 -12.99 32.12 -16.09
N ARG A 35 -13.68 32.27 -14.97
CA ARG A 35 -13.78 33.54 -14.26
C ARG A 35 -12.88 33.49 -13.04
N LEU A 36 -12.07 34.52 -12.93
CA LEU A 36 -11.06 34.70 -11.90
C LEU A 36 -11.49 35.84 -10.98
N GLN A 37 -11.39 35.65 -9.67
CA GLN A 37 -11.57 36.72 -8.70
C GLN A 37 -10.36 36.76 -7.76
N LEU A 38 -9.64 37.89 -7.75
CA LEU A 38 -8.51 38.08 -6.85
C LEU A 38 -9.01 38.42 -5.44
N VAL A 39 -8.42 37.78 -4.43
CA VAL A 39 -8.72 38.00 -3.02
C VAL A 39 -7.50 38.62 -2.34
N SER A 40 -7.72 39.74 -1.65
CA SER A 40 -6.66 40.42 -0.90
C SER A 40 -6.35 39.67 0.40
N ALA A 41 -5.06 39.59 0.75
CA ALA A 41 -4.61 39.11 2.05
C ALA A 41 -4.95 40.09 3.20
N GLN A 42 -5.35 41.32 2.88
CA GLN A 42 -5.60 42.39 3.84
C GLN A 42 -7.09 42.72 3.95
N LEU A 43 -7.52 43.10 5.14
CA LEU A 43 -8.85 43.68 5.36
C LEU A 43 -8.90 45.13 4.88
N HIS A 44 -10.11 45.61 4.62
CA HIS A 44 -10.36 47.02 4.36
C HIS A 44 -10.07 47.83 5.63
N PRO A 45 -9.19 48.85 5.57
CA PRO A 45 -8.67 49.53 6.76
C PRO A 45 -9.75 50.24 7.58
N GLU A 46 -10.81 50.70 6.93
CA GLU A 46 -11.89 51.45 7.60
C GLU A 46 -13.00 50.56 8.18
N THR A 47 -13.34 49.46 7.49
CA THR A 47 -14.50 48.62 7.87
C THR A 47 -14.08 47.39 8.66
N GLY A 48 -12.81 46.98 8.57
CA GLY A 48 -12.33 45.72 9.13
C GLY A 48 -12.91 44.48 8.45
N LEU A 49 -13.54 44.62 7.28
CA LEU A 49 -14.11 43.53 6.49
C LEU A 49 -13.21 43.17 5.30
N GLU A 50 -13.49 42.07 4.62
CA GLU A 50 -12.77 41.68 3.41
C GLU A 50 -12.89 42.76 2.33
N LYS A 51 -11.78 43.04 1.62
CA LYS A 51 -11.81 43.97 0.49
C LYS A 51 -12.67 43.39 -0.65
N PRO A 52 -13.34 44.25 -1.45
CA PRO A 52 -14.04 43.79 -2.64
C PRO A 52 -13.10 43.01 -3.57
N VAL A 53 -13.54 41.85 -4.06
CA VAL A 53 -12.76 41.03 -5.00
C VAL A 53 -12.63 41.72 -6.35
N ILE A 54 -11.50 41.49 -7.05
CA ILE A 54 -11.32 41.97 -8.42
C ILE A 54 -11.67 40.84 -9.38
N GLU A 55 -12.82 40.96 -10.04
CA GLU A 55 -13.31 39.96 -10.99
C GLU A 55 -12.79 40.21 -12.40
N SER A 56 -12.40 39.13 -13.10
CA SER A 56 -11.95 39.19 -14.49
C SER A 56 -12.25 37.87 -15.21
N ARG A 57 -12.63 37.97 -16.48
CA ARG A 57 -12.91 36.79 -17.31
C ARG A 57 -11.70 36.43 -18.15
N MET A 58 -11.23 35.20 -18.02
CA MET A 58 -10.06 34.71 -18.72
C MET A 58 -10.43 34.23 -20.12
N LYS A 59 -9.56 34.52 -21.09
CA LYS A 59 -9.70 34.07 -22.48
C LYS A 59 -8.67 33.00 -22.78
N ARG A 60 -9.10 31.94 -23.46
CA ARG A 60 -8.17 30.93 -23.97
C ARG A 60 -7.19 31.55 -24.97
N THR A 61 -5.89 31.37 -24.76
CA THR A 61 -4.83 31.95 -25.62
C THR A 61 -4.03 30.91 -26.37
N SER A 62 -3.78 29.75 -25.75
CA SER A 62 -2.95 28.71 -26.36
C SER A 62 -3.31 27.32 -25.87
N LYS A 63 -2.90 26.32 -26.66
CA LYS A 63 -2.97 24.90 -26.32
C LYS A 63 -1.68 24.23 -26.77
N LYS A 64 -1.01 23.53 -25.87
CA LYS A 64 0.22 22.78 -26.15
C LYS A 64 0.29 21.55 -25.26
N ASN A 65 0.64 20.39 -25.83
CA ASN A 65 0.86 19.13 -25.09
C ASN A 65 -0.29 18.71 -24.15
N GLY A 66 -1.54 18.98 -24.52
CA GLY A 66 -2.71 18.67 -23.67
C GLY A 66 -2.97 19.68 -22.56
N GLU A 67 -2.18 20.74 -22.45
CA GLU A 67 -2.45 21.88 -21.56
C GLU A 67 -3.04 23.05 -22.35
N VAL A 68 -4.03 23.71 -21.76
CA VAL A 68 -4.69 24.89 -22.29
C VAL A 68 -4.41 26.06 -21.37
N LYS A 69 -3.95 27.17 -21.93
CA LYS A 69 -3.73 28.41 -21.18
C LYS A 69 -4.87 29.39 -21.39
N TYR A 70 -5.33 29.94 -20.27
CA TYR A 70 -6.28 31.04 -20.22
C TYR A 70 -5.57 32.27 -19.67
N GLU A 71 -5.76 33.43 -20.29
CA GLU A 71 -5.08 34.67 -19.90
C GLU A 71 -6.05 35.84 -19.79
N VAL A 72 -5.73 36.79 -18.91
CA VAL A 72 -6.40 38.09 -18.80
C VAL A 72 -5.43 39.14 -18.22
N GLU A 73 -5.55 40.38 -18.67
CA GLU A 73 -4.91 41.53 -18.02
C GLU A 73 -5.88 42.17 -17.03
N ILE A 74 -5.43 42.39 -15.81
CA ILE A 74 -6.20 42.89 -14.68
C ILE A 74 -5.55 44.18 -14.18
N GLU A 75 -6.34 45.23 -14.02
CA GLU A 75 -5.88 46.45 -13.33
C GLU A 75 -6.12 46.30 -11.83
N VAL A 76 -5.04 46.15 -11.06
CA VAL A 76 -5.08 45.98 -9.61
C VAL A 76 -4.78 47.32 -8.95
N PRO A 77 -5.71 47.92 -8.19
CA PRO A 77 -5.46 49.14 -7.43
C PRO A 77 -4.33 48.95 -6.41
N ASP A 78 -3.48 49.97 -6.23
CA ASP A 78 -2.37 49.88 -5.27
C ASP A 78 -2.83 49.65 -3.83
N ASP A 79 -4.01 50.15 -3.48
CA ASP A 79 -4.64 49.97 -2.17
C ASP A 79 -5.31 48.60 -2.01
N PHE A 80 -5.34 47.76 -3.05
CA PHE A 80 -5.81 46.37 -2.95
C PHE A 80 -4.90 45.54 -2.04
N GLY A 81 -3.59 45.83 -2.05
CA GLY A 81 -2.59 45.09 -1.27
C GLY A 81 -2.19 43.76 -1.92
N GLU A 82 -1.62 42.86 -1.12
CA GLU A 82 -1.13 41.56 -1.61
C GLU A 82 -2.29 40.61 -1.96
N VAL A 83 -2.19 39.90 -3.09
CA VAL A 83 -3.11 38.82 -3.44
C VAL A 83 -2.78 37.59 -2.61
N GLY A 84 -3.73 37.16 -1.77
CA GLY A 84 -3.54 35.99 -0.88
C GLY A 84 -4.21 34.71 -1.38
N ALA A 85 -5.28 34.85 -2.17
CA ALA A 85 -6.01 33.75 -2.77
C ALA A 85 -6.67 34.17 -4.09
N VAL A 86 -7.12 33.18 -4.83
CA VAL A 86 -7.84 33.33 -6.09
C VAL A 86 -9.06 32.44 -6.06
N ILE A 87 -10.21 33.00 -6.40
CA ILE A 87 -11.46 32.26 -6.57
C ILE A 87 -11.66 32.01 -8.05
N VAL A 88 -11.97 30.76 -8.41
CA VAL A 88 -12.17 30.32 -9.79
C VAL A 88 -13.58 29.77 -9.95
N GLU A 89 -14.27 30.27 -10.97
CA GLU A 89 -15.57 29.78 -11.42
C GLU A 89 -15.43 29.25 -12.85
N ASN A 90 -15.87 28.01 -13.07
CA ASN A 90 -15.83 27.35 -14.37
C ASN A 90 -17.19 27.51 -15.09
N GLU A 91 -17.21 28.30 -16.16
CA GLU A 91 -18.43 28.55 -16.95
C GLU A 91 -18.64 27.54 -18.09
N HIS A 92 -17.75 26.55 -18.25
CA HIS A 92 -17.90 25.46 -19.19
C HIS A 92 -18.93 24.43 -18.73
N GLY A 93 -19.44 23.62 -19.66
CA GLY A 93 -20.39 22.54 -19.33
C GLY A 93 -19.77 21.30 -18.67
N ASN A 94 -18.44 21.19 -18.69
CA ASN A 94 -17.67 20.06 -18.17
C ASN A 94 -16.68 20.52 -17.10
N GLU A 95 -16.32 19.62 -16.17
CA GLU A 95 -15.25 19.87 -15.20
C GLU A 95 -13.89 20.08 -15.88
N ARG A 96 -12.99 20.81 -15.22
CA ARG A 96 -11.65 21.10 -15.73
C ARG A 96 -10.62 20.90 -14.63
N LEU A 97 -9.52 20.23 -14.95
CA LEU A 97 -8.39 20.08 -14.04
C LEU A 97 -7.51 21.34 -14.13
N LEU A 98 -7.61 22.20 -13.13
CA LEU A 98 -6.80 23.41 -13.01
C LEU A 98 -5.47 23.06 -12.34
N ILE A 99 -4.35 23.30 -13.03
CA ILE A 99 -3.00 22.97 -12.57
C ILE A 99 -2.44 24.11 -11.73
N ASP A 100 -2.36 25.30 -12.33
CA ASP A 100 -1.81 26.49 -11.68
C ASP A 100 -2.45 27.78 -12.18
N ILE A 101 -2.21 28.86 -11.41
CA ILE A 101 -2.45 30.24 -11.80
C ILE A 101 -1.20 31.07 -11.46
N VAL A 102 -0.69 31.79 -12.45
CA VAL A 102 0.45 32.70 -12.31
C VAL A 102 -0.02 34.13 -12.55
N LEU A 103 0.24 35.02 -11.59
CA LEU A 103 -0.06 36.45 -11.69
C LEU A 103 1.26 37.22 -11.84
N ASP A 104 1.54 37.74 -13.03
CA ASP A 104 2.78 38.44 -13.36
C ASP A 104 2.56 39.95 -13.52
N GLY A 105 3.55 40.76 -13.17
CA GLY A 105 3.50 42.23 -13.27
C GLY A 105 3.53 42.98 -11.93
N PHE A 106 3.54 42.29 -10.79
CA PHE A 106 3.77 42.92 -9.49
C PHE A 106 5.25 43.30 -9.30
N VAL A 107 5.50 44.38 -8.55
CA VAL A 107 6.85 44.90 -8.27
C VAL A 107 7.74 43.87 -7.56
N ASN A 108 7.14 43.01 -6.74
CA ASN A 108 7.84 41.98 -5.97
C ASN A 108 8.00 40.64 -6.72
N GLY A 109 7.69 40.62 -8.02
CA GLY A 109 7.73 39.42 -8.85
C GLY A 109 6.37 38.70 -8.93
N PRO A 110 6.31 37.58 -9.67
CA PRO A 110 5.08 36.87 -9.92
C PRO A 110 4.52 36.17 -8.67
N VAL A 111 3.19 36.14 -8.55
CA VAL A 111 2.48 35.40 -7.50
C VAL A 111 1.98 34.07 -8.08
N ASN A 112 2.39 32.97 -7.46
CA ASN A 112 2.06 31.62 -7.91
C ASN A 112 1.00 30.99 -6.99
N VAL A 113 -0.01 30.40 -7.62
CA VAL A 113 -1.09 29.63 -7.00
C VAL A 113 -1.05 28.23 -7.60
N VAL A 114 -0.78 27.22 -6.77
CA VAL A 114 -0.78 25.81 -7.19
C VAL A 114 -2.15 25.23 -6.85
N CYS A 115 -2.83 24.69 -7.84
CA CYS A 115 -4.20 24.25 -7.75
C CYS A 115 -4.31 22.72 -7.74
N ASP A 116 -3.77 22.07 -8.77
CA ASP A 116 -3.86 20.63 -9.05
C ASP A 116 -5.21 19.99 -8.64
N SER A 117 -6.31 20.61 -9.08
CA SER A 117 -7.65 20.25 -8.62
C SER A 117 -8.73 20.44 -9.68
N TRP A 118 -9.77 19.62 -9.60
CA TRP A 118 -10.89 19.64 -10.52
C TRP A 118 -11.92 20.72 -10.17
N VAL A 119 -12.17 21.64 -11.09
CA VAL A 119 -13.17 22.70 -10.96
C VAL A 119 -14.45 22.32 -11.70
N HIS A 120 -15.53 22.11 -10.95
CA HIS A 120 -16.83 21.75 -11.52
C HIS A 120 -17.50 22.90 -12.28
N PRO A 121 -18.34 22.59 -13.28
CA PRO A 121 -19.23 23.57 -13.89
C PRO A 121 -20.04 24.31 -12.84
N LYS A 122 -20.16 25.63 -12.96
CA LYS A 122 -21.05 26.46 -12.13
C LYS A 122 -22.49 25.93 -12.07
N SER A 123 -22.95 25.28 -13.15
CA SER A 123 -24.29 24.69 -13.22
C SER A 123 -24.50 23.48 -12.29
N LYS A 124 -23.41 22.84 -11.84
CA LYS A 124 -23.43 21.67 -10.96
C LYS A 124 -23.03 22.00 -9.54
N ASP A 125 -22.07 22.90 -9.36
CA ASP A 125 -21.69 23.42 -8.05
C ASP A 125 -21.80 24.94 -8.05
N SER A 126 -22.64 25.46 -7.14
CA SER A 126 -22.85 26.91 -6.98
C SER A 126 -21.78 27.56 -6.12
N LYS A 127 -20.93 26.78 -5.44
CA LYS A 127 -19.84 27.27 -4.62
C LYS A 127 -18.59 27.46 -5.47
N ASN A 128 -18.02 28.65 -5.42
CA ASN A 128 -16.79 28.94 -6.15
C ASN A 128 -15.60 28.25 -5.47
N ARG A 129 -14.61 27.83 -6.27
CA ARG A 129 -13.41 27.18 -5.77
C ARG A 129 -12.38 28.22 -5.34
N VAL A 130 -11.92 28.18 -4.10
CA VAL A 130 -10.84 29.03 -3.61
C VAL A 130 -9.50 28.29 -3.70
N PHE A 131 -8.47 28.99 -4.16
CA PHE A 131 -7.10 28.51 -4.23
C PHE A 131 -6.17 29.53 -3.58
N PHE A 132 -5.33 29.06 -2.66
CA PHE A 132 -4.41 29.92 -1.93
C PHE A 132 -3.07 30.02 -2.66
N THR A 133 -2.38 31.15 -2.46
CA THR A 133 -0.99 31.27 -2.93
C THR A 133 -0.09 30.21 -2.30
N THR A 134 1.09 30.03 -2.88
CA THR A 134 2.11 29.09 -2.43
C THR A 134 2.82 29.49 -1.12
N LYS A 135 2.26 30.42 -0.34
CA LYS A 135 2.75 30.80 0.98
C LYS A 135 2.08 29.93 2.06
N SER A 136 2.88 29.46 3.00
CA SER A 136 2.41 28.67 4.15
C SER A 136 2.15 29.56 5.35
N TYR A 137 1.08 29.28 6.09
CA TYR A 137 0.72 30.01 7.31
C TYR A 137 0.21 29.05 8.38
N LEU A 138 0.74 29.19 9.60
CA LEU A 138 0.05 28.68 10.79
C LEU A 138 -1.31 29.39 10.96
N PRO A 139 -2.30 28.80 11.64
CA PRO A 139 -3.58 29.46 11.87
C PRO A 139 -3.42 30.87 12.47
N SER A 140 -2.51 31.04 13.43
CA SER A 140 -2.19 32.32 14.08
C SER A 140 -1.51 33.36 13.18
N GLU A 141 -0.95 32.93 12.05
CA GLU A 141 -0.22 33.77 11.09
C GLU A 141 -1.03 34.03 9.83
N THR A 142 -2.25 33.47 9.73
CA THR A 142 -3.12 33.65 8.59
C THR A 142 -3.41 35.15 8.41
N PRO A 143 -3.13 35.74 7.23
CA PRO A 143 -3.49 37.12 6.95
C PRO A 143 -4.99 37.34 7.18
N ALA A 144 -5.35 38.43 7.84
CA ALA A 144 -6.73 38.65 8.30
C ALA A 144 -7.76 38.66 7.16
N GLY A 145 -7.38 39.06 5.94
CA GLY A 145 -8.26 38.97 4.76
C GLY A 145 -8.53 37.55 4.26
N LEU A 146 -7.79 36.55 4.76
CA LEU A 146 -7.89 35.14 4.35
C LEU A 146 -8.54 34.24 5.41
N THR A 147 -8.70 34.71 6.65
CA THR A 147 -9.21 33.88 7.77
C THR A 147 -10.55 33.23 7.44
N LYS A 148 -11.50 34.00 6.91
CA LYS A 148 -12.81 33.48 6.49
C LYS A 148 -12.69 32.39 5.42
N TYR A 149 -11.88 32.62 4.38
CA TYR A 149 -11.71 31.66 3.29
C TYR A 149 -11.02 30.37 3.76
N ARG A 150 -10.08 30.47 4.71
CA ARG A 150 -9.43 29.33 5.35
C ARG A 150 -10.44 28.45 6.07
N GLU A 151 -11.32 29.06 6.87
CA GLU A 151 -12.35 28.38 7.65
C GLU A 151 -13.44 27.78 6.76
N GLU A 152 -13.94 28.54 5.78
CA GLU A 152 -14.99 28.11 4.86
C GLU A 152 -14.56 26.89 4.04
N GLU A 153 -13.34 26.88 3.48
CA GLU A 153 -12.83 25.72 2.73
C GLU A 153 -12.77 24.46 3.60
N LEU A 154 -12.31 24.56 4.86
CA LEU A 154 -12.30 23.41 5.78
C LEU A 154 -13.71 22.93 6.14
N ILE A 155 -14.72 23.80 6.18
CA ILE A 155 -16.12 23.41 6.35
C ILE A 155 -16.61 22.65 5.12
N LEU A 156 -16.25 23.10 3.91
CA LEU A 156 -16.61 22.42 2.66
C LEU A 156 -15.99 21.02 2.57
N LEU A 157 -14.70 20.90 2.90
CA LEU A 157 -13.97 19.64 2.88
C LEU A 157 -14.52 18.63 3.91
N ARG A 158 -15.02 19.10 5.05
CA ARG A 158 -15.64 18.23 6.07
C ARG A 158 -17.03 17.73 5.69
N GLY A 159 -17.78 18.53 4.92
CA GLY A 159 -19.19 18.27 4.66
C GLY A 159 -20.03 18.25 5.94
N ASN A 160 -21.18 17.58 5.89
CA ASN A 160 -22.14 17.52 7.00
C ASN A 160 -22.34 16.10 7.57
N GLY A 161 -21.62 15.10 7.07
CA GLY A 161 -21.74 13.69 7.51
C GLY A 161 -22.97 12.94 7.00
N GLU A 162 -23.78 13.55 6.13
CA GLU A 162 -25.06 13.00 5.65
C GLU A 162 -25.04 12.75 4.14
N GLY A 163 -26.02 12.00 3.63
CA GLY A 163 -26.22 11.78 2.19
C GLY A 163 -25.22 10.81 1.54
N GLN A 164 -25.56 10.35 0.33
CA GLN A 164 -24.65 9.60 -0.53
C GLN A 164 -23.68 10.57 -1.19
N ARG A 165 -22.41 10.15 -1.33
CA ARG A 165 -21.40 10.94 -2.00
C ARG A 165 -21.51 10.84 -3.51
N GLU A 166 -21.38 11.98 -4.18
CA GLU A 166 -21.45 12.09 -5.63
C GLU A 166 -20.06 12.32 -6.23
N ARG A 167 -19.88 11.81 -7.46
CA ARG A 167 -18.65 12.05 -8.21
C ARG A 167 -18.47 13.55 -8.45
N GLY A 168 -17.34 14.08 -8.01
CA GLY A 168 -17.03 15.49 -8.08
C GLY A 168 -16.98 16.20 -6.74
N GLU A 169 -17.63 15.64 -5.71
CA GLU A 169 -17.51 16.17 -4.37
C GLU A 169 -16.09 16.00 -3.82
N ARG A 170 -15.66 16.94 -2.97
CA ARG A 170 -14.37 16.94 -2.27
C ARG A 170 -14.57 16.75 -0.76
N ILE A 171 -15.54 15.92 -0.37
CA ILE A 171 -15.93 15.74 1.02
C ILE A 171 -15.17 14.55 1.61
N TYR A 172 -14.38 14.82 2.63
CA TYR A 172 -13.61 13.84 3.39
C TYR A 172 -14.34 13.55 4.69
N ASP A 173 -14.71 12.29 4.90
CA ASP A 173 -15.35 11.83 6.13
C ASP A 173 -15.09 10.33 6.35
N TYR A 174 -15.41 9.82 7.52
CA TYR A 174 -15.06 8.46 7.96
C TYR A 174 -16.25 7.52 7.94
N GLU A 175 -15.97 6.26 7.64
CA GLU A 175 -16.92 5.16 7.78
C GLU A 175 -16.17 3.86 8.10
N VAL A 176 -16.89 2.89 8.65
CA VAL A 176 -16.36 1.55 8.94
C VAL A 176 -16.28 0.72 7.65
N TYR A 177 -15.55 -0.39 7.65
CA TYR A 177 -15.56 -1.33 6.52
C TYR A 177 -16.81 -2.23 6.61
N ASP A 178 -17.94 -1.68 6.20
CA ASP A 178 -19.22 -2.37 6.02
C ASP A 178 -19.60 -2.54 4.53
N ASP A 179 -18.69 -2.15 3.64
CA ASP A 179 -18.79 -2.17 2.19
C ASP A 179 -17.92 -3.27 1.55
N LEU A 180 -17.67 -4.37 2.28
CA LEU A 180 -16.93 -5.53 1.76
C LEU A 180 -17.81 -6.74 1.44
N GLY A 181 -18.99 -6.86 2.05
CA GLY A 181 -19.92 -7.97 1.84
C GLY A 181 -21.14 -7.56 1.01
N ASN A 182 -21.81 -8.54 0.40
CA ASN A 182 -23.07 -8.32 -0.31
C ASN A 182 -24.23 -8.94 0.50
N LEU A 183 -25.29 -8.16 0.74
CA LEU A 183 -26.48 -8.59 1.51
C LEU A 183 -27.63 -9.07 0.63
N ASP A 184 -27.55 -8.90 -0.68
CA ASP A 184 -28.62 -9.27 -1.60
C ASP A 184 -28.64 -10.77 -1.88
N GLY A 185 -29.33 -11.49 -0.98
CA GLY A 185 -29.87 -12.83 -1.23
C GLY A 185 -28.89 -14.00 -1.16
N ASN A 186 -27.57 -13.78 -1.13
CA ASN A 186 -26.58 -14.84 -0.93
C ASN A 186 -25.90 -14.76 0.46
N PRO A 187 -26.28 -15.63 1.42
CA PRO A 187 -25.64 -15.70 2.74
C PRO A 187 -24.12 -15.91 2.71
N ASP A 188 -23.58 -16.54 1.65
CA ASP A 188 -22.15 -16.81 1.53
C ASP A 188 -21.32 -15.56 1.23
N LEU A 189 -21.96 -14.46 0.78
CA LEU A 189 -21.30 -13.18 0.49
C LEU A 189 -21.41 -12.17 1.64
N VAL A 190 -22.08 -12.54 2.73
CA VAL A 190 -22.17 -11.67 3.90
C VAL A 190 -20.82 -11.64 4.62
N ARG A 191 -20.32 -10.44 4.91
CA ARG A 191 -19.09 -10.23 5.69
C ARG A 191 -19.40 -9.40 6.92
N PRO A 192 -18.70 -9.64 8.05
CA PRO A 192 -18.87 -8.82 9.23
C PRO A 192 -18.31 -7.42 8.99
N VAL A 193 -18.94 -6.42 9.62
CA VAL A 193 -18.40 -5.06 9.67
C VAL A 193 -17.07 -5.07 10.44
N LEU A 194 -16.06 -4.38 9.90
CA LEU A 194 -14.80 -4.10 10.60
C LEU A 194 -14.75 -2.62 11.00
N GLY A 195 -14.48 -2.37 12.27
CA GLY A 195 -14.64 -1.09 12.93
C GLY A 195 -15.66 -1.20 14.06
N GLY A 196 -15.24 -0.85 15.27
CA GLY A 196 -16.01 -1.02 16.51
C GLY A 196 -15.35 -2.01 17.48
N LYS A 197 -16.02 -2.26 18.61
CA LYS A 197 -15.43 -3.00 19.74
C LYS A 197 -15.10 -4.47 19.45
N ASP A 198 -15.96 -5.16 18.70
CA ASP A 198 -15.80 -6.61 18.48
C ASP A 198 -14.78 -6.95 17.40
N ARG A 199 -14.59 -6.04 16.45
CA ARG A 199 -13.63 -6.15 15.34
C ARG A 199 -12.97 -4.79 15.11
N PRO A 200 -12.05 -4.36 16.00
CA PRO A 200 -11.38 -3.09 15.86
C PRO A 200 -10.73 -2.94 14.49
N TYR A 201 -10.83 -1.75 13.90
CA TYR A 201 -10.22 -1.48 12.59
C TYR A 201 -10.02 0.02 12.35
N PRO A 202 -9.05 0.44 11.52
CA PRO A 202 -9.00 1.79 10.98
C PRO A 202 -10.30 2.14 10.22
N ARG A 203 -10.65 3.43 10.17
CA ARG A 203 -11.75 3.93 9.33
C ARG A 203 -11.28 4.14 7.90
N ARG A 204 -12.23 4.03 6.96
CA ARG A 204 -12.05 4.34 5.53
C ARG A 204 -12.87 5.56 5.15
N VAL A 205 -12.71 6.05 3.93
CA VAL A 205 -13.51 7.16 3.40
C VAL A 205 -15.00 6.82 3.35
N ARG A 206 -15.85 7.71 3.88
CA ARG A 206 -17.30 7.59 3.81
C ARG A 206 -17.77 7.74 2.37
N THR A 207 -18.61 6.81 1.94
CA THR A 207 -19.26 6.89 0.61
C THR A 207 -20.74 7.21 0.74
N GLY A 208 -21.34 6.95 1.90
CA GLY A 208 -22.75 7.24 2.18
C GLY A 208 -23.72 6.46 1.30
N ARG A 209 -23.23 5.48 0.53
CA ARG A 209 -24.08 4.59 -0.23
C ARG A 209 -24.89 3.71 0.71
N PRO A 210 -26.11 3.33 0.32
CA PRO A 210 -26.77 2.19 0.93
C PRO A 210 -25.84 0.97 0.88
N ARG A 211 -26.06 0.02 1.80
CA ARG A 211 -25.32 -1.24 1.74
C ARG A 211 -25.48 -1.85 0.34
N PRO A 212 -24.40 -2.41 -0.21
CA PRO A 212 -24.33 -2.72 -1.64
C PRO A 212 -25.42 -3.70 -2.05
N GLU A 213 -26.10 -3.36 -3.14
CA GLU A 213 -27.00 -4.27 -3.86
C GLU A 213 -26.19 -5.24 -4.74
N SER A 214 -26.83 -6.33 -5.17
CA SER A 214 -26.27 -7.35 -6.07
C SER A 214 -25.75 -6.76 -7.38
N GLY A 215 -24.47 -7.03 -7.71
CA GLY A 215 -23.83 -6.59 -8.96
C GLY A 215 -22.81 -5.44 -8.83
N THR A 216 -22.58 -4.91 -7.63
CA THR A 216 -21.65 -3.78 -7.38
C THR A 216 -20.18 -4.20 -7.23
N TYR A 217 -19.89 -5.50 -7.13
CA TYR A 217 -18.56 -6.04 -6.83
C TYR A 217 -17.99 -6.90 -7.95
N PHE A 218 -16.66 -6.91 -8.04
CA PHE A 218 -15.94 -7.96 -8.73
C PHE A 218 -15.96 -9.23 -7.87
N THR A 219 -16.56 -10.31 -8.36
CA THR A 219 -16.76 -11.57 -7.60
C THR A 219 -16.28 -12.78 -8.39
N LEU A 220 -16.14 -13.94 -7.75
CA LEU A 220 -15.98 -15.23 -8.44
C LEU A 220 -17.00 -15.46 -9.53
N LEU A 221 -18.26 -15.08 -9.30
CA LEU A 221 -19.32 -15.25 -10.29
C LEU A 221 -19.01 -14.46 -11.57
N TRP A 222 -18.36 -13.31 -11.46
CA TRP A 222 -17.88 -12.53 -12.59
C TRP A 222 -16.80 -13.28 -13.37
N ILE A 223 -15.80 -13.85 -12.68
CA ILE A 223 -14.72 -14.65 -13.30
C ILE A 223 -15.33 -15.88 -13.98
N LYS A 224 -16.26 -16.56 -13.28
CA LYS A 224 -16.98 -17.75 -13.75
C LYS A 224 -17.76 -17.51 -15.04
N ASN A 225 -18.44 -16.37 -15.15
CA ASN A 225 -19.36 -16.10 -16.25
C ASN A 225 -18.81 -15.14 -17.32
N MET A 226 -17.57 -14.65 -17.16
CA MET A 226 -16.95 -13.68 -18.07
C MET A 226 -17.82 -12.42 -18.33
N LEU A 227 -18.69 -12.06 -17.39
CA LEU A 227 -19.67 -10.98 -17.56
C LEU A 227 -18.97 -9.63 -17.63
N PRO A 228 -19.34 -8.68 -18.53
CA PRO A 228 -18.87 -7.30 -18.46
C PRO A 228 -19.10 -6.73 -17.05
N LEU A 229 -18.07 -6.09 -16.45
CA LEU A 229 -18.37 -5.11 -15.40
C LEU A 229 -19.35 -4.10 -15.98
N ALA A 230 -20.39 -3.73 -15.24
CA ALA A 230 -21.25 -2.62 -15.59
C ALA A 230 -20.42 -1.33 -15.56
N THR A 231 -19.72 -1.08 -16.66
CA THR A 231 -18.90 0.11 -16.86
C THR A 231 -19.86 1.28 -17.04
N GLY A 232 -20.07 2.06 -15.99
CA GLY A 232 -20.81 3.31 -16.15
C GLY A 232 -21.24 4.04 -14.89
N ASN A 233 -21.43 3.39 -13.73
CA ASN A 233 -22.01 4.07 -12.55
C ASN A 233 -21.65 3.46 -11.17
N SER A 234 -20.73 2.49 -11.09
CA SER A 234 -20.51 1.64 -9.89
C SER A 234 -19.26 1.97 -9.05
N ASP A 235 -18.50 3.02 -9.38
CA ASP A 235 -17.20 3.26 -8.72
C ASP A 235 -17.37 3.68 -7.25
N PHE A 236 -16.53 3.12 -6.37
CA PHE A 236 -16.52 3.56 -4.98
C PHE A 236 -16.05 5.02 -4.90
N TYR A 237 -16.85 5.87 -4.25
CA TYR A 237 -16.54 7.30 -4.15
C TYR A 237 -15.18 7.51 -3.45
N VAL A 238 -14.39 8.41 -4.02
CA VAL A 238 -13.32 9.13 -3.34
C VAL A 238 -13.49 10.63 -3.63
N PRO A 239 -12.98 11.52 -2.76
CA PRO A 239 -12.88 12.94 -3.05
C PRO A 239 -12.24 13.17 -4.41
N ARG A 240 -12.81 14.09 -5.20
CA ARG A 240 -12.52 14.21 -6.63
C ARG A 240 -11.05 14.36 -7.00
N ASP A 241 -10.28 15.01 -6.12
CA ASP A 241 -8.85 15.28 -6.31
C ASP A 241 -7.94 14.10 -5.91
N GLU A 242 -8.49 13.09 -5.23
CA GLU A 242 -7.78 11.85 -4.86
C GLU A 242 -7.83 10.79 -5.97
N GLU A 243 -8.71 10.97 -6.96
CA GLU A 243 -8.81 10.06 -8.11
C GLU A 243 -7.48 10.01 -8.88
N PHE A 244 -7.14 8.83 -9.40
CA PHE A 244 -5.98 8.65 -10.28
C PHE A 244 -5.98 9.61 -11.48
N SER A 245 -4.79 9.98 -11.94
CA SER A 245 -4.64 10.61 -13.26
C SER A 245 -5.18 9.70 -14.36
N GLN A 246 -5.46 10.25 -15.55
CA GLN A 246 -5.83 9.41 -16.70
C GLN A 246 -4.76 8.35 -17.04
N LEU A 247 -3.48 8.70 -16.89
CA LEU A 247 -2.37 7.77 -17.11
C LEU A 247 -2.41 6.64 -16.08
N LYS A 248 -2.52 6.97 -14.79
CA LYS A 248 -2.60 5.97 -13.72
C LYS A 248 -3.87 5.12 -13.82
N LYS A 249 -5.04 5.70 -14.17
CA LYS A 249 -6.30 4.95 -14.43
C LYS A 249 -6.20 3.96 -15.59
N SER A 250 -5.45 4.33 -16.63
CA SER A 250 -5.19 3.43 -17.76
C SER A 250 -4.30 2.26 -17.37
N ALA A 251 -3.42 2.42 -16.38
CA ALA A 251 -2.61 1.33 -15.84
C ALA A 251 -3.34 0.54 -14.73
N PHE A 252 -4.22 1.21 -13.98
CA PHE A 252 -4.86 0.70 -12.76
C PHE A 252 -6.32 1.14 -12.69
N SER A 253 -7.22 0.24 -13.09
CA SER A 253 -8.68 0.41 -12.94
C SER A 253 -9.33 -0.95 -12.82
N SER A 254 -10.56 -1.00 -12.30
CA SER A 254 -11.36 -2.23 -12.21
C SER A 254 -11.47 -2.94 -13.55
N ALA A 255 -11.66 -2.17 -14.63
CA ALA A 255 -11.74 -2.68 -15.99
C ALA A 255 -10.38 -3.21 -16.50
N THR A 256 -9.27 -2.59 -16.10
CA THR A 256 -7.91 -3.06 -16.43
C THR A 256 -7.57 -4.36 -15.71
N VAL A 257 -7.81 -4.43 -14.40
CA VAL A 257 -7.63 -5.66 -13.59
C VAL A 257 -8.47 -6.79 -14.18
N SER A 258 -9.73 -6.48 -14.50
CA SER A 258 -10.66 -7.40 -15.15
C SER A 258 -10.17 -7.86 -16.53
N GLY A 259 -9.69 -6.94 -17.36
CA GLY A 259 -9.16 -7.23 -18.68
C GLY A 259 -7.93 -8.13 -18.63
N ALA A 260 -7.00 -7.85 -17.71
CA ALA A 260 -5.81 -8.68 -17.47
C ALA A 260 -6.19 -10.10 -17.03
N LEU A 261 -7.10 -10.24 -16.06
CA LEU A 261 -7.59 -11.54 -15.63
C LEU A 261 -8.29 -12.30 -16.77
N ARG A 262 -9.11 -11.62 -17.58
CA ARG A 262 -9.68 -12.19 -18.80
C ARG A 262 -8.69 -12.43 -19.92
N ALA A 263 -7.47 -11.94 -19.86
CA ALA A 263 -6.46 -12.28 -20.84
C ALA A 263 -5.78 -13.60 -20.47
N VAL A 264 -5.60 -13.85 -19.17
CA VAL A 264 -4.94 -15.03 -18.63
C VAL A 264 -5.90 -16.21 -18.46
N VAL A 265 -7.16 -15.96 -18.09
CA VAL A 265 -8.13 -17.01 -17.73
C VAL A 265 -8.87 -17.71 -18.90
N PRO A 266 -9.01 -17.21 -20.15
CA PRO A 266 -9.76 -17.91 -21.19
C PRO A 266 -8.98 -19.01 -21.92
N THR A 267 -9.78 -19.95 -22.47
CA THR A 267 -9.50 -20.99 -23.50
C THR A 267 -9.10 -22.39 -23.07
N ALA A 268 -8.91 -22.69 -21.79
CA ALA A 268 -8.92 -24.10 -21.37
C ALA A 268 -10.38 -24.50 -21.08
N GLU A 269 -11.04 -25.24 -21.98
CA GLU A 269 -12.37 -25.85 -21.72
C GLU A 269 -12.38 -26.60 -20.36
N THR A 270 -11.21 -27.06 -19.89
CA THR A 270 -10.92 -27.65 -18.59
C THR A 270 -11.17 -26.75 -17.38
N PHE A 271 -10.92 -25.44 -17.41
CA PHE A 271 -11.18 -24.56 -16.24
C PHE A 271 -12.66 -24.26 -16.03
N LEU A 272 -13.47 -24.34 -17.09
CA LEU A 272 -14.92 -24.30 -16.97
C LEU A 272 -15.50 -25.59 -16.36
N ILE A 273 -14.72 -26.67 -16.37
CA ILE A 273 -15.12 -28.01 -15.89
C ILE A 273 -14.64 -28.27 -14.44
N ASP A 274 -13.42 -27.87 -14.07
CA ASP A 274 -12.87 -28.06 -12.71
C ASP A 274 -12.04 -26.86 -12.23
N TRP A 275 -12.56 -26.15 -11.22
CA TRP A 275 -11.94 -24.95 -10.61
C TRP A 275 -10.82 -25.30 -9.63
N ASP A 276 -10.87 -26.51 -9.09
CA ASP A 276 -9.90 -27.04 -8.14
C ASP A 276 -8.81 -27.84 -8.86
N LEU A 277 -8.74 -27.77 -10.19
CA LEU A 277 -7.74 -28.47 -10.99
C LEU A 277 -6.32 -28.03 -10.61
N GLY A 278 -5.60 -28.94 -9.96
CA GLY A 278 -4.18 -28.78 -9.63
C GLY A 278 -3.29 -28.85 -10.87
N PHE A 279 -2.01 -28.56 -10.68
CA PHE A 279 -1.01 -28.80 -11.72
C PHE A 279 -0.69 -30.30 -11.80
N PRO A 280 -0.64 -30.90 -13.00
CA PRO A 280 -0.39 -32.34 -13.15
C PRO A 280 1.06 -32.76 -12.87
N HIS A 281 2.02 -31.84 -12.97
CA HIS A 281 3.45 -32.03 -12.67
C HIS A 281 4.12 -30.66 -12.51
N LEU A 282 5.30 -30.59 -11.86
CA LEU A 282 5.99 -29.31 -11.63
C LEU A 282 6.30 -28.53 -12.91
N THR A 283 6.66 -29.20 -14.01
CA THR A 283 6.95 -28.50 -15.28
C THR A 283 5.72 -27.84 -15.90
N ALA A 284 4.49 -28.21 -15.51
CA ALA A 284 3.28 -27.49 -15.94
C ALA A 284 3.21 -26.08 -15.34
N ILE A 285 3.80 -25.88 -14.16
CA ILE A 285 3.96 -24.54 -13.55
C ILE A 285 4.94 -23.72 -14.39
N ASP A 286 6.05 -24.32 -14.83
CA ASP A 286 7.06 -23.66 -15.67
C ASP A 286 6.50 -23.30 -17.07
N SER A 287 5.59 -24.11 -17.63
CA SER A 287 4.93 -23.83 -18.91
C SER A 287 4.12 -22.54 -18.93
N MET A 288 3.70 -22.01 -17.76
CA MET A 288 3.04 -20.70 -17.66
C MET A 288 3.93 -19.54 -18.15
N TYR A 289 5.24 -19.75 -18.18
CA TYR A 289 6.23 -18.79 -18.67
C TYR A 289 6.80 -19.15 -20.04
N ASP A 290 7.04 -20.45 -20.32
CA ASP A 290 7.77 -20.89 -21.51
C ASP A 290 6.86 -21.08 -22.75
N GLN A 291 5.63 -21.54 -22.57
CA GLN A 291 4.71 -21.89 -23.67
C GLN A 291 3.52 -20.93 -23.77
N GLY A 292 3.14 -20.29 -22.67
CA GLY A 292 2.01 -19.37 -22.61
C GLY A 292 0.67 -20.09 -22.57
N LEU A 293 -0.39 -19.35 -22.24
CA LEU A 293 -1.75 -19.86 -22.23
C LEU A 293 -2.32 -19.74 -23.65
N ASN A 294 -2.84 -20.84 -24.21
CA ASN A 294 -3.49 -20.88 -25.52
C ASN A 294 -4.64 -19.86 -25.54
N LEU A 295 -4.61 -18.90 -26.46
CA LEU A 295 -5.71 -17.95 -26.67
C LEU A 295 -6.16 -17.98 -28.11
N ARG A 296 -7.47 -18.12 -28.32
CA ARG A 296 -8.07 -17.76 -29.61
C ARG A 296 -8.30 -16.24 -29.60
N PRO A 297 -7.76 -15.47 -30.56
CA PRO A 297 -7.96 -14.02 -30.58
C PRO A 297 -9.43 -13.71 -30.86
N ARG A 298 -10.11 -13.06 -29.91
CA ARG A 298 -11.39 -12.38 -30.17
C ARG A 298 -11.11 -10.92 -30.52
N THR A 299 -11.14 -10.65 -31.82
CA THR A 299 -11.35 -9.35 -32.52
C THR A 299 -10.49 -8.15 -32.11
N ALA A 300 -9.77 -7.61 -33.09
CA ALA A 300 -8.75 -6.55 -33.04
C ALA A 300 -9.22 -5.13 -32.67
N ASP A 301 -10.44 -4.92 -32.16
CA ASP A 301 -10.99 -3.58 -31.88
C ASP A 301 -11.08 -3.27 -30.37
N SER A 302 -10.23 -3.86 -29.53
CA SER A 302 -10.31 -3.70 -28.08
C SER A 302 -9.26 -2.75 -27.50
N PRO A 303 -9.63 -1.76 -26.67
CA PRO A 303 -8.71 -0.78 -26.04
C PRO A 303 -7.63 -1.35 -25.12
N TRP A 304 -7.58 -2.68 -24.93
CA TRP A 304 -6.72 -3.36 -23.95
C TRP A 304 -5.32 -3.71 -24.47
N THR A 305 -5.05 -3.49 -25.77
CA THR A 305 -3.78 -3.85 -26.42
C THR A 305 -2.56 -3.15 -25.83
N ASP A 306 -2.72 -2.03 -25.13
CA ASP A 306 -1.61 -1.24 -24.59
C ASP A 306 -1.19 -1.66 -23.16
N ILE A 307 -2.05 -2.37 -22.43
CA ILE A 307 -1.79 -2.80 -21.03
C ILE A 307 -1.27 -4.24 -20.98
N ILE A 308 -1.76 -5.09 -21.90
CA ILE A 308 -1.37 -6.48 -22.06
C ILE A 308 0.16 -6.71 -22.22
N PRO A 309 0.95 -5.86 -22.92
CA PRO A 309 2.38 -6.10 -23.16
C PRO A 309 3.29 -6.10 -21.92
N ARG A 310 2.82 -5.60 -20.77
CA ARG A 310 3.65 -5.45 -19.55
C ARG A 310 3.52 -6.62 -18.56
N LEU A 311 2.34 -7.22 -18.51
CA LEU A 311 2.08 -8.44 -17.73
C LEU A 311 2.56 -9.69 -18.47
N ILE A 312 2.56 -9.59 -19.80
CA ILE A 312 2.59 -10.73 -20.68
C ILE A 312 3.35 -10.38 -21.96
N ARG A 313 4.27 -11.26 -22.42
CA ARG A 313 4.87 -11.12 -23.76
C ARG A 313 3.97 -11.75 -24.81
N THR A 314 3.63 -10.99 -25.86
CA THR A 314 3.01 -11.54 -27.07
C THR A 314 4.09 -12.23 -27.89
N VAL A 315 3.97 -13.55 -28.06
CA VAL A 315 4.87 -14.33 -28.94
C VAL A 315 4.10 -14.65 -30.22
N ALA A 316 4.45 -13.98 -31.31
CA ALA A 316 3.88 -14.25 -32.62
C ALA A 316 4.52 -15.53 -33.19
N ASN A 317 3.76 -16.62 -33.28
CA ASN A 317 4.09 -17.77 -34.09
C ASN A 317 2.99 -17.98 -35.13
N SER A 318 3.38 -18.37 -36.33
CA SER A 318 2.49 -18.51 -37.49
C SER A 318 1.22 -19.32 -37.15
N ALA A 319 0.10 -18.61 -37.12
CA ALA A 319 -1.32 -19.01 -37.00
C ALA A 319 -2.04 -18.69 -35.67
N ASP A 320 -1.37 -18.54 -34.51
CA ASP A 320 -2.01 -18.19 -33.22
C ASP A 320 -1.07 -17.36 -32.32
N ASP A 321 -1.58 -16.27 -31.72
CA ASP A 321 -0.84 -15.42 -30.76
C ASP A 321 -1.00 -15.94 -29.32
N PHE A 322 0.09 -16.06 -28.56
CA PHE A 322 0.10 -16.55 -27.17
C PHE A 322 0.41 -15.46 -26.15
N LEU A 323 -0.16 -15.60 -24.94
CA LEU A 323 0.13 -14.76 -23.77
C LEU A 323 0.97 -15.55 -22.73
N GLN A 324 2.21 -15.10 -22.48
CA GLN A 324 3.17 -15.65 -21.50
C GLN A 324 3.47 -14.71 -20.31
N PHE A 325 3.37 -15.20 -19.08
CA PHE A 325 3.85 -14.46 -17.90
C PHE A 325 5.35 -14.16 -17.99
N VAL A 326 5.77 -13.00 -17.48
CA VAL A 326 7.20 -12.65 -17.43
C VAL A 326 7.91 -13.52 -16.39
N VAL A 327 9.00 -14.19 -16.76
CA VAL A 327 9.79 -14.98 -15.79
C VAL A 327 10.28 -14.07 -14.65
N PRO A 328 10.01 -14.40 -13.36
CA PRO A 328 10.51 -13.63 -12.22
C PRO A 328 12.03 -13.59 -12.19
N GLU A 329 12.60 -12.45 -11.79
CA GLU A 329 14.06 -12.25 -11.82
C GLU A 329 14.83 -13.24 -10.93
N SER A 330 14.24 -13.64 -9.80
CA SER A 330 14.76 -14.69 -8.92
C SER A 330 14.89 -16.03 -9.65
N MET A 331 13.85 -16.45 -10.38
CA MET A 331 13.80 -17.68 -11.15
C MET A 331 14.76 -17.66 -12.36
N LYS A 332 14.94 -16.51 -13.02
CA LYS A 332 15.90 -16.37 -14.13
C LYS A 332 17.34 -16.67 -13.68
N ARG A 333 17.70 -16.23 -12.47
CA ARG A 333 19.05 -16.39 -11.92
C ARG A 333 19.31 -17.80 -11.41
N ASP A 334 18.32 -18.41 -10.79
CA ASP A 334 18.41 -19.77 -10.27
C ASP A 334 17.01 -20.41 -10.23
N ARG A 335 16.73 -21.35 -11.14
CA ARG A 335 15.43 -22.04 -11.21
C ARG A 335 15.10 -22.87 -9.97
N PHE A 336 16.10 -23.25 -9.16
CA PHE A 336 15.93 -24.09 -7.99
C PHE A 336 15.97 -23.32 -6.67
N PHE A 337 15.98 -21.99 -6.71
CA PHE A 337 16.14 -21.13 -5.55
C PHE A 337 15.12 -21.43 -4.43
N TRP A 338 13.87 -21.71 -4.81
CA TRP A 338 12.75 -21.97 -3.91
C TRP A 338 12.92 -23.24 -3.06
N LEU A 339 13.69 -24.22 -3.52
CA LEU A 339 13.94 -25.45 -2.77
C LEU A 339 14.93 -25.24 -1.62
N LYS A 340 15.79 -24.21 -1.71
CA LYS A 340 16.93 -24.01 -0.82
C LYS A 340 16.50 -23.42 0.52
N ASP A 341 16.89 -24.10 1.60
CA ASP A 341 16.66 -23.60 2.98
C ASP A 341 17.35 -22.26 3.25
N GLU A 342 18.49 -22.00 2.60
CA GLU A 342 19.16 -20.71 2.63
C GLU A 342 18.25 -19.59 2.10
N GLN A 343 17.52 -19.81 1.00
CA GLN A 343 16.62 -18.80 0.45
C GLN A 343 15.39 -18.61 1.34
N PHE A 344 14.89 -19.68 1.97
CA PHE A 344 13.83 -19.55 2.98
C PHE A 344 14.27 -18.66 4.14
N GLY A 345 15.48 -18.87 4.69
CA GLY A 345 16.03 -18.01 5.74
C GLY A 345 16.31 -16.57 5.25
N ARG A 346 16.94 -16.41 4.09
CA ARG A 346 17.32 -15.10 3.52
C ARG A 346 16.11 -14.22 3.21
N GLN A 347 15.03 -14.79 2.67
CA GLN A 347 13.82 -14.05 2.33
C GLN A 347 13.11 -13.45 3.56
N THR A 348 13.38 -13.94 4.78
CA THR A 348 12.90 -13.29 6.02
C THR A 348 13.59 -11.95 6.32
N LEU A 349 14.74 -11.68 5.70
CA LEU A 349 15.52 -10.44 5.86
C LEU A 349 15.51 -9.54 4.62
N ALA A 350 15.32 -10.15 3.45
CA ALA A 350 15.51 -9.51 2.14
C ALA A 350 14.51 -9.99 1.07
N GLY A 351 13.42 -10.63 1.49
CA GLY A 351 12.31 -11.03 0.63
C GLY A 351 11.21 -9.97 0.59
N VAL A 352 10.00 -10.39 0.20
CA VAL A 352 8.81 -9.52 0.12
C VAL A 352 8.21 -9.18 1.50
N ASN A 353 8.49 -9.99 2.52
CA ASN A 353 8.02 -9.75 3.89
C ASN A 353 9.20 -9.67 4.88
N PRO A 354 10.11 -8.68 4.72
CA PRO A 354 11.35 -8.67 5.46
C PRO A 354 11.20 -8.07 6.87
N CYS A 355 9.98 -7.74 7.33
CA CYS A 355 9.74 -6.99 8.56
C CYS A 355 9.11 -7.81 9.71
N SER A 356 8.88 -9.11 9.53
CA SER A 356 8.17 -9.93 10.52
C SER A 356 9.06 -10.71 11.48
N ILE A 357 10.33 -10.95 11.15
CA ILE A 357 11.20 -11.81 11.96
C ILE A 357 11.55 -11.15 13.31
N GLU A 358 11.50 -11.95 14.39
CA GLU A 358 11.77 -11.48 15.75
C GLU A 358 12.86 -12.34 16.42
N LEU A 359 13.55 -11.74 17.38
CA LEU A 359 14.48 -12.45 18.26
C LEU A 359 13.70 -13.35 19.24
N VAL A 360 14.18 -14.58 19.47
CA VAL A 360 13.64 -15.45 20.52
C VAL A 360 14.04 -14.89 21.88
N LYS A 361 13.08 -14.29 22.59
CA LYS A 361 13.30 -13.66 23.91
C LYS A 361 13.00 -14.59 25.09
N GLN A 362 12.22 -15.64 24.89
CA GLN A 362 11.76 -16.54 25.94
C GLN A 362 11.85 -17.99 25.48
N TRP A 363 12.17 -18.88 26.41
CA TRP A 363 12.27 -20.32 26.18
C TRP A 363 11.80 -21.10 27.42
N PRO A 364 11.03 -22.20 27.28
CA PRO A 364 10.45 -22.73 26.04
C PRO A 364 9.42 -21.78 25.42
N LEU A 365 9.16 -21.93 24.12
CA LEU A 365 8.11 -21.17 23.43
C LEU A 365 6.73 -21.60 23.97
N LYS A 366 5.87 -20.62 24.25
CA LYS A 366 4.51 -20.85 24.78
C LYS A 366 3.48 -19.94 24.11
N SER A 367 2.33 -20.52 23.79
CA SER A 367 1.11 -19.81 23.39
C SER A 367 0.53 -19.03 24.57
N LYS A 368 -0.03 -17.85 24.29
CA LYS A 368 -0.80 -17.04 25.25
C LYS A 368 -2.31 -17.32 25.18
N LEU A 369 -2.75 -18.12 24.22
CA LEU A 369 -4.16 -18.47 24.04
C LEU A 369 -4.67 -19.39 25.16
N ASP A 370 -5.97 -19.35 25.43
CA ASP A 370 -6.61 -20.16 26.47
C ASP A 370 -6.42 -21.67 26.20
N PRO A 371 -5.69 -22.40 27.07
CA PRO A 371 -5.40 -23.81 26.86
C PRO A 371 -6.64 -24.71 26.94
N GLN A 372 -7.73 -24.26 27.57
CA GLN A 372 -8.99 -25.01 27.58
C GLN A 372 -9.66 -25.04 26.22
N ILE A 373 -9.42 -24.01 25.39
CA ILE A 373 -9.98 -23.89 24.04
C ILE A 373 -9.01 -24.48 23.01
N TYR A 374 -7.73 -24.17 23.14
CA TYR A 374 -6.74 -24.38 22.09
C TYR A 374 -5.75 -25.53 22.34
N GLY A 375 -5.83 -26.19 23.51
CA GLY A 375 -4.94 -27.29 23.89
C GLY A 375 -3.67 -26.83 24.60
N SER A 376 -2.68 -27.73 24.73
CA SER A 376 -1.44 -27.43 25.47
C SER A 376 -0.72 -26.21 24.88
N PRO A 377 -0.33 -25.22 25.71
CA PRO A 377 0.29 -23.99 25.26
C PRO A 377 1.77 -24.15 24.92
N GLU A 378 2.45 -25.18 25.42
CA GLU A 378 3.87 -25.45 25.14
C GLU A 378 4.09 -25.82 23.67
N SER A 379 5.06 -25.16 23.03
CA SER A 379 5.57 -25.59 21.73
C SER A 379 6.23 -26.96 21.83
N ALA A 380 6.07 -27.77 20.79
CA ALA A 380 6.77 -29.03 20.59
C ALA A 380 8.22 -28.83 20.12
N ILE A 381 8.64 -27.60 19.79
CA ILE A 381 10.05 -27.32 19.48
C ILE A 381 10.86 -27.38 20.79
N THR A 382 11.67 -28.42 20.93
CA THR A 382 12.47 -28.66 22.14
C THR A 382 13.92 -28.21 22.01
N THR A 383 14.60 -28.00 23.14
CA THR A 383 16.04 -27.67 23.19
C THR A 383 16.87 -28.68 22.40
N LYS A 384 16.53 -29.97 22.54
CA LYS A 384 17.21 -31.08 21.85
C LYS A 384 17.13 -30.94 20.33
N ILE A 385 15.95 -30.60 19.80
CA ILE A 385 15.77 -30.38 18.35
C ILE A 385 16.65 -29.22 17.88
N VAL A 386 16.64 -28.11 18.62
CA VAL A 386 17.45 -26.94 18.28
C VAL A 386 18.95 -27.26 18.30
N GLU A 387 19.44 -27.95 19.33
CA GLU A 387 20.86 -28.34 19.41
C GLU A 387 21.29 -29.25 18.26
N GLN A 388 20.45 -30.22 17.88
CA GLN A 388 20.70 -31.09 16.72
C GLN A 388 20.83 -30.28 15.43
N GLN A 389 19.98 -29.26 15.25
CA GLN A 389 19.95 -28.45 14.03
C GLN A 389 20.96 -27.30 14.00
N ILE A 390 21.45 -26.84 15.15
CA ILE A 390 22.65 -26.00 15.25
C ILE A 390 23.90 -26.76 14.79
N ARG A 391 23.87 -28.11 14.74
CA ARG A 391 24.95 -28.96 14.18
C ARG A 391 26.33 -28.65 14.77
N GLY A 392 26.38 -28.39 16.07
CA GLY A 392 27.64 -28.17 16.80
C GLY A 392 28.34 -26.83 16.54
N PHE A 393 27.73 -25.89 15.80
CA PHE A 393 28.28 -24.52 15.70
C PHE A 393 28.44 -23.86 17.09
N MET A 394 27.52 -24.16 18.01
CA MET A 394 27.56 -23.79 19.42
C MET A 394 26.50 -24.56 20.21
N THR A 395 26.48 -24.39 21.54
CA THR A 395 25.40 -24.90 22.39
C THR A 395 24.13 -24.06 22.27
N PHE A 396 22.97 -24.62 22.63
CA PHE A 396 21.71 -23.85 22.67
C PHE A 396 21.80 -22.64 23.61
N ASN A 397 22.41 -22.84 24.80
CA ASN A 397 22.55 -21.77 25.79
C ASN A 397 23.43 -20.63 25.28
N ASP A 398 24.49 -20.93 24.54
CA ASP A 398 25.32 -19.91 23.89
C ASP A 398 24.54 -19.19 22.80
N ALA A 399 23.75 -19.90 22.00
CA ALA A 399 22.91 -19.30 20.96
C ALA A 399 21.88 -18.32 21.55
N MET A 400 21.22 -18.70 22.65
CA MET A 400 20.31 -17.81 23.38
C MET A 400 21.04 -16.60 23.96
N LYS A 401 22.15 -16.82 24.66
CA LYS A 401 22.94 -15.74 25.29
C LYS A 401 23.50 -14.76 24.27
N GLN A 402 23.92 -15.25 23.11
CA GLN A 402 24.45 -14.45 22.00
C GLN A 402 23.36 -13.94 21.05
N ARG A 403 22.07 -14.12 21.38
CA ARG A 403 20.93 -13.64 20.58
C ARG A 403 20.94 -14.14 19.12
N LYS A 404 21.20 -15.44 18.94
CA LYS A 404 21.33 -16.09 17.62
C LYS A 404 20.13 -16.94 17.21
N LEU A 405 19.04 -16.93 17.97
CA LEU A 405 17.80 -17.64 17.63
C LEU A 405 16.70 -16.65 17.31
N PHE A 406 16.06 -16.84 16.16
CA PHE A 406 15.05 -15.96 15.60
C PHE A 406 13.81 -16.75 15.22
N ILE A 407 12.66 -16.09 15.17
CA ILE A 407 11.38 -16.74 14.93
C ILE A 407 10.46 -15.86 14.07
N LEU A 408 9.72 -16.52 13.18
CA LEU A 408 8.46 -16.02 12.65
C LEU A 408 7.33 -16.77 13.37
N ASP A 409 6.54 -16.06 14.18
CA ASP A 409 5.49 -16.64 15.02
C ASP A 409 4.10 -16.15 14.63
N TYR A 410 3.40 -16.96 13.84
CA TYR A 410 2.02 -16.75 13.43
C TYR A 410 1.04 -17.59 14.24
N HIS A 411 1.51 -18.36 15.21
CA HIS A 411 0.68 -19.36 15.90
C HIS A 411 -0.50 -18.72 16.61
N ASP A 412 -0.27 -17.77 17.52
CA ASP A 412 -1.34 -17.22 18.34
C ASP A 412 -2.36 -16.40 17.53
N LEU A 413 -1.91 -15.82 16.42
CA LEU A 413 -2.79 -15.08 15.51
C LEU A 413 -3.63 -16.01 14.64
N LEU A 414 -3.05 -17.09 14.09
CA LEU A 414 -3.72 -17.97 13.14
C LEU A 414 -4.54 -19.07 13.81
N LEU A 415 -4.14 -19.58 14.98
CA LEU A 415 -4.77 -20.72 15.63
C LEU A 415 -6.29 -20.54 15.88
N PRO A 416 -6.80 -19.33 16.24
CA PRO A 416 -8.23 -19.07 16.34
C PRO A 416 -9.00 -19.24 15.02
N PHE A 417 -8.35 -19.05 13.88
CA PHE A 417 -8.95 -19.15 12.55
C PHE A 417 -8.85 -20.55 11.94
N VAL A 418 -8.00 -21.44 12.48
CA VAL A 418 -7.78 -22.79 11.93
C VAL A 418 -9.07 -23.60 11.84
N GLY A 419 -9.84 -23.66 12.93
CA GLY A 419 -11.10 -24.41 12.97
C GLY A 419 -12.12 -23.89 11.93
N PRO A 420 -12.47 -22.60 11.95
CA PRO A 420 -13.38 -22.01 10.97
C PRO A 420 -12.93 -22.12 9.51
N VAL A 421 -11.64 -21.92 9.22
CA VAL A 421 -11.10 -22.00 7.84
C VAL A 421 -11.17 -23.42 7.30
N ARG A 422 -10.85 -24.45 8.11
CA ARG A 422 -10.88 -25.86 7.68
C ARG A 422 -12.27 -26.43 7.45
N GLN A 423 -13.33 -25.66 7.72
CA GLN A 423 -14.68 -26.02 7.28
C GLN A 423 -14.92 -25.65 5.81
N LEU A 424 -14.06 -24.82 5.22
CA LEU A 424 -14.10 -24.44 3.82
C LEU A 424 -13.38 -25.50 2.98
N LYS A 425 -13.83 -25.67 1.73
CA LYS A 425 -13.20 -26.58 0.77
C LYS A 425 -11.97 -25.94 0.12
N GLY A 426 -11.04 -26.78 -0.34
CA GLY A 426 -9.91 -26.32 -1.15
C GLY A 426 -8.92 -25.43 -0.40
N THR A 427 -8.89 -25.48 0.93
CA THR A 427 -7.97 -24.71 1.76
C THR A 427 -7.67 -25.43 3.08
N THR A 428 -6.53 -25.10 3.67
CA THR A 428 -6.23 -25.38 5.07
C THR A 428 -5.40 -24.26 5.69
N LEU A 429 -5.31 -24.30 7.02
CA LEU A 429 -4.55 -23.37 7.85
C LEU A 429 -4.01 -24.11 9.07
N TYR A 430 -2.85 -23.70 9.59
CA TYR A 430 -2.34 -24.13 10.90
C TYR A 430 -1.94 -22.91 11.74
N GLY A 431 -1.98 -23.06 13.07
CA GLY A 431 -1.12 -22.24 13.92
C GLY A 431 0.33 -22.61 13.61
N SER A 432 1.17 -21.66 13.23
CA SER A 432 2.49 -21.98 12.68
C SER A 432 3.63 -21.12 13.21
N ARG A 433 4.80 -21.73 13.36
CA ARG A 433 6.06 -21.09 13.77
C ARG A 433 7.21 -21.60 12.91
N ALA A 434 8.12 -20.71 12.53
CA ALA A 434 9.40 -21.09 11.92
C ALA A 434 10.55 -20.52 12.75
N LEU A 435 11.44 -21.40 13.21
CA LEU A 435 12.61 -21.05 14.01
C LEU A 435 13.86 -21.03 13.12
N PHE A 436 14.74 -20.06 13.34
CA PHE A 436 15.98 -19.84 12.59
C PHE A 436 17.17 -19.65 13.54
N PHE A 437 18.35 -20.03 13.07
CA PHE A 437 19.63 -19.83 13.75
C PHE A 437 20.55 -18.95 12.90
N LEU A 438 21.12 -17.90 13.50
CA LEU A 438 22.13 -17.07 12.86
C LEU A 438 23.48 -17.78 12.89
N THR A 439 23.94 -18.18 11.71
CA THR A 439 25.20 -18.90 11.55
C THR A 439 26.40 -17.99 11.82
N PRO A 440 27.59 -18.57 12.10
CA PRO A 440 28.82 -17.78 12.24
C PRO A 440 29.19 -16.93 11.01
N VAL A 441 28.65 -17.25 9.83
CA VAL A 441 28.90 -16.51 8.59
C VAL A 441 27.87 -15.42 8.30
N GLY A 442 26.92 -15.18 9.21
CA GLY A 442 25.97 -14.06 9.17
C GLY A 442 24.65 -14.33 8.43
N THR A 443 24.39 -15.57 8.01
CA THR A 443 23.13 -15.96 7.33
C THR A 443 22.20 -16.72 8.26
N LEU A 444 20.89 -16.63 8.01
CA LEU A 444 19.88 -17.38 8.76
C LEU A 444 19.71 -18.79 8.19
N LYS A 445 19.86 -19.78 9.06
CA LYS A 445 19.58 -21.18 8.78
C LYS A 445 18.24 -21.56 9.42
N PRO A 446 17.27 -22.10 8.67
CA PRO A 446 16.06 -22.69 9.24
C PRO A 446 16.41 -23.84 10.19
N VAL A 447 15.73 -23.89 11.33
CA VAL A 447 15.93 -24.90 12.39
C VAL A 447 14.75 -25.84 12.46
N ALA A 448 13.53 -25.30 12.51
CA ALA A 448 12.32 -26.08 12.68
C ALA A 448 11.09 -25.30 12.21
N ILE A 449 10.07 -26.03 11.74
CA ILE A 449 8.72 -25.51 11.54
C ILE A 449 7.79 -26.32 12.45
N GLU A 450 6.98 -25.62 13.23
CA GLU A 450 5.89 -26.21 14.01
C GLU A 450 4.55 -25.87 13.35
N LEU A 451 3.71 -26.88 13.14
CA LEU A 451 2.34 -26.73 12.67
C LEU A 451 1.37 -27.32 13.70
N VAL A 452 0.29 -26.58 13.99
CA VAL A 452 -0.68 -26.91 15.05
C VAL A 452 -2.11 -26.81 14.54
N ARG A 453 -2.91 -27.85 14.78
CA ARG A 453 -4.38 -27.84 14.72
C ARG A 453 -4.93 -27.83 16.16
N PRO A 454 -5.84 -26.92 16.52
CA PRO A 454 -6.46 -26.92 17.84
C PRO A 454 -7.37 -28.15 18.03
N PRO A 455 -7.75 -28.50 19.28
CA PRO A 455 -8.80 -29.48 19.53
C PRO A 455 -10.06 -29.14 18.72
N SER A 456 -10.63 -30.14 18.06
CA SER A 456 -11.81 -29.94 17.23
C SER A 456 -13.06 -30.27 18.03
N LYS A 457 -13.95 -29.29 18.16
CA LYS A 457 -15.25 -29.47 18.83
C LYS A 457 -16.23 -30.29 18.01
N ASN A 458 -16.06 -30.34 16.69
CA ASN A 458 -17.04 -30.95 15.77
C ASN A 458 -16.87 -32.47 15.68
N ASP A 459 -15.64 -32.96 15.58
CA ASP A 459 -15.32 -34.39 15.44
C ASP A 459 -14.62 -34.98 16.67
N GLY A 460 -14.44 -34.18 17.74
CA GLY A 460 -13.86 -34.61 19.02
C GLY A 460 -12.36 -34.89 18.97
N LYS A 461 -11.67 -34.58 17.87
CA LYS A 461 -10.24 -34.86 17.74
C LYS A 461 -9.41 -33.99 18.70
N PRO A 462 -8.41 -34.56 19.38
CA PRO A 462 -7.51 -33.80 20.25
C PRO A 462 -6.68 -32.79 19.44
N GLN A 463 -5.94 -31.92 20.14
CA GLN A 463 -4.94 -31.06 19.52
C GLN A 463 -3.94 -31.92 18.75
N TRP A 464 -3.63 -31.51 17.52
CA TRP A 464 -2.52 -32.08 16.76
C TRP A 464 -1.43 -31.02 16.64
N LYS A 465 -0.17 -31.39 16.93
CA LYS A 465 1.00 -30.54 16.72
C LYS A 465 2.20 -31.38 16.33
N GLN A 466 2.95 -30.93 15.34
CA GLN A 466 4.15 -31.61 14.87
C GLN A 466 5.25 -30.62 14.52
N VAL A 467 6.49 -31.01 14.78
CA VAL A 467 7.70 -30.27 14.40
C VAL A 467 8.37 -30.98 13.22
N PHE A 468 8.71 -30.20 12.21
CA PHE A 468 9.44 -30.62 11.02
C PHE A 468 10.80 -29.92 10.99
N THR A 469 11.85 -30.61 10.57
CA THR A 469 13.22 -30.10 10.58
C THR A 469 13.95 -30.37 9.27
N PRO A 470 14.88 -29.49 8.85
CA PRO A 470 15.68 -29.70 7.64
C PRO A 470 16.74 -30.78 7.81
N GLY A 471 17.07 -31.46 6.71
CA GLY A 471 18.21 -32.36 6.60
C GLY A 471 18.17 -33.55 7.56
N ASN A 472 16.99 -34.15 7.73
CA ASN A 472 16.83 -35.43 8.42
C ASN A 472 17.33 -36.60 7.53
N CYS A 473 17.57 -37.77 8.14
CA CYS A 473 18.27 -38.89 7.49
C CYS A 473 17.37 -39.84 6.66
N SER A 474 16.13 -39.45 6.36
CA SER A 474 15.21 -40.27 5.56
C SER A 474 14.51 -39.46 4.46
N ALA A 475 14.24 -40.11 3.33
CA ALA A 475 13.53 -39.50 2.19
C ALA A 475 12.14 -38.98 2.58
N THR A 476 11.43 -39.71 3.46
CA THR A 476 10.12 -39.32 3.96
C THR A 476 10.19 -37.99 4.72
N GLU A 477 11.14 -37.83 5.63
CA GLU A 477 11.28 -36.59 6.41
C GLU A 477 11.70 -35.39 5.55
N GLU A 478 12.52 -35.61 4.52
CA GLU A 478 12.87 -34.55 3.57
C GLU A 478 11.67 -34.04 2.77
N TRP A 479 10.70 -34.91 2.46
CA TRP A 479 9.46 -34.50 1.82
C TRP A 479 8.51 -33.80 2.80
N LEU A 480 8.39 -34.31 4.02
CA LEU A 480 7.62 -33.64 5.07
C LEU A 480 8.16 -32.24 5.37
N TRP A 481 9.47 -32.04 5.33
CA TRP A 481 10.09 -30.71 5.45
C TRP A 481 9.69 -29.77 4.31
N LYS A 482 9.70 -30.24 3.05
CA LYS A 482 9.26 -29.43 1.90
C LYS A 482 7.79 -29.01 2.04
N LEU A 483 6.92 -29.95 2.40
CA LEU A 483 5.49 -29.70 2.63
C LEU A 483 5.27 -28.71 3.80
N ALA A 484 5.97 -28.88 4.92
CA ALA A 484 5.88 -27.97 6.06
C ALA A 484 6.37 -26.55 5.72
N LYS A 485 7.45 -26.42 4.93
CA LYS A 485 7.89 -25.12 4.39
C LYS A 485 6.83 -24.49 3.51
N SER A 486 6.22 -25.23 2.58
CA SER A 486 5.15 -24.72 1.71
C SER A 486 3.94 -24.24 2.51
N HIS A 487 3.50 -24.99 3.52
CA HIS A 487 2.45 -24.55 4.45
C HIS A 487 2.82 -23.26 5.17
N PHE A 488 4.02 -23.21 5.76
CA PHE A 488 4.47 -22.03 6.47
C PHE A 488 4.56 -20.80 5.55
N LEU A 489 5.06 -20.98 4.32
CA LEU A 489 5.13 -19.93 3.32
C LEU A 489 3.74 -19.47 2.87
N ALA A 490 2.73 -20.35 2.77
CA ALA A 490 1.35 -19.96 2.53
C ALA A 490 0.78 -19.09 3.65
N HIS A 491 1.09 -19.42 4.91
CA HIS A 491 0.72 -18.59 6.06
C HIS A 491 1.44 -17.24 6.03
N ASP A 492 2.74 -17.22 5.71
CA ASP A 492 3.53 -15.99 5.61
C ASP A 492 3.08 -15.10 4.44
N SER A 493 2.72 -15.67 3.29
CA SER A 493 2.12 -14.94 2.16
C SER A 493 0.80 -14.28 2.57
N CYS A 494 -0.04 -14.99 3.32
CA CYS A 494 -1.27 -14.40 3.84
C CYS A 494 -1.00 -13.26 4.85
N TYR A 495 -0.09 -13.46 5.80
CA TYR A 495 0.27 -12.43 6.76
C TYR A 495 0.90 -11.21 6.07
N HIS A 496 1.77 -11.44 5.09
CA HIS A 496 2.35 -10.40 4.27
C HIS A 496 1.27 -9.56 3.60
N GLU A 497 0.40 -10.17 2.81
CA GLU A 497 -0.59 -9.42 2.02
C GLU A 497 -1.64 -8.71 2.88
N ILE A 498 -2.25 -9.40 3.85
CA ILE A 498 -3.40 -8.82 4.57
C ILE A 498 -3.01 -8.01 5.81
N VAL A 499 -1.79 -8.22 6.33
CA VAL A 499 -1.30 -7.52 7.53
C VAL A 499 -0.16 -6.56 7.19
N SER A 500 0.98 -7.07 6.71
CA SER A 500 2.19 -6.25 6.56
C SER A 500 2.06 -5.23 5.44
N HIS A 501 1.30 -5.59 4.40
CA HIS A 501 0.97 -4.77 3.25
C HIS A 501 -0.37 -4.04 3.50
N TRP A 502 -1.51 -4.70 3.30
CA TRP A 502 -2.83 -4.04 3.39
C TRP A 502 -3.09 -3.29 4.70
N LEU A 503 -3.03 -3.97 5.85
CA LEU A 503 -3.42 -3.32 7.11
C LEU A 503 -2.46 -2.20 7.50
N LYS A 504 -1.16 -2.50 7.59
CA LYS A 504 -0.16 -1.61 8.18
C LYS A 504 0.23 -0.45 7.28
N THR A 505 0.04 -0.57 5.97
CA THR A 505 0.21 0.55 5.03
C THR A 505 -1.15 1.09 4.61
N HIS A 506 -1.87 0.42 3.70
CA HIS A 506 -3.08 0.95 3.05
C HIS A 506 -4.15 1.40 4.05
N ALA A 507 -4.63 0.49 4.90
CA ALA A 507 -5.78 0.75 5.77
C ALA A 507 -5.44 1.73 6.90
N CYS A 508 -4.23 1.66 7.48
CA CYS A 508 -3.82 2.58 8.55
C CYS A 508 -3.43 3.97 8.04
N MET A 509 -3.06 4.12 6.76
CA MET A 509 -2.74 5.43 6.17
C MET A 509 -4.00 6.25 5.85
N GLU A 510 -5.08 5.62 5.39
CA GLU A 510 -6.30 6.31 4.92
C GLU A 510 -6.90 7.29 5.96
N PRO A 511 -6.98 6.96 7.27
CA PRO A 511 -7.37 7.91 8.30
C PRO A 511 -6.55 9.20 8.36
N TYR A 512 -5.25 9.14 8.07
CA TYR A 512 -4.36 10.32 8.11
C TYR A 512 -4.69 11.28 6.98
N ILE A 513 -5.01 10.74 5.80
CA ILE A 513 -5.38 11.51 4.61
C ILE A 513 -6.70 12.25 4.85
N ILE A 514 -7.69 11.52 5.39
CA ILE A 514 -9.01 12.07 5.70
C ILE A 514 -8.86 13.21 6.72
N ALA A 515 -8.15 12.99 7.84
CA ALA A 515 -7.96 14.01 8.86
C ALA A 515 -7.18 15.24 8.35
N THR A 516 -6.14 15.02 7.54
CA THR A 516 -5.31 16.11 7.00
C THR A 516 -6.16 17.05 6.17
N ASN A 517 -6.95 16.53 5.23
CA ASN A 517 -7.83 17.33 4.39
C ASN A 517 -8.99 18.00 5.19
N ARG A 518 -9.42 17.40 6.30
CA ARG A 518 -10.52 17.92 7.12
C ARG A 518 -10.11 19.00 8.11
N GLN A 519 -8.88 18.96 8.60
CA GLN A 519 -8.45 19.74 9.76
C GLN A 519 -7.31 20.71 9.46
N LEU A 520 -6.46 20.43 8.45
CA LEU A 520 -5.35 21.30 8.08
C LEU A 520 -5.67 22.03 6.78
N SER A 521 -5.66 23.35 6.79
CA SER A 521 -5.84 24.13 5.57
C SER A 521 -4.77 23.79 4.52
N ALA A 522 -5.08 23.98 3.24
CA ALA A 522 -4.07 23.92 2.18
C ALA A 522 -2.92 24.95 2.37
N MET A 523 -3.09 25.97 3.22
CA MET A 523 -1.99 26.87 3.63
C MET A 523 -1.15 26.32 4.80
N HIS A 524 -1.62 25.28 5.49
CA HIS A 524 -0.96 24.78 6.68
C HIS A 524 0.36 24.07 6.31
N PRO A 525 1.48 24.38 6.97
CA PRO A 525 2.79 23.82 6.60
C PRO A 525 2.83 22.29 6.69
N ILE A 526 2.16 21.69 7.68
CA ILE A 526 2.09 20.22 7.81
C ILE A 526 1.22 19.56 6.73
N HIS A 527 0.15 20.23 6.25
CA HIS A 527 -0.60 19.75 5.08
C HIS A 527 0.33 19.68 3.87
N ARG A 528 1.09 20.75 3.61
CA ARG A 528 2.05 20.82 2.48
C ARG A 528 3.16 19.78 2.58
N LEU A 529 3.65 19.49 3.78
CA LEU A 529 4.68 18.48 3.99
C LEU A 529 4.17 17.06 3.71
N LEU A 530 2.94 16.75 4.11
CA LEU A 530 2.35 15.42 3.96
C LEU A 530 1.72 15.18 2.58
N LEU A 531 1.35 16.22 1.85
CA LEU A 531 0.60 16.11 0.58
C LEU A 531 1.21 15.10 -0.41
N PRO A 532 2.53 15.09 -0.70
CA PRO A 532 3.11 14.09 -1.60
C PRO A 532 2.95 12.64 -1.11
N HIS A 533 2.91 12.44 0.21
CA HIS A 533 2.81 11.12 0.84
C HIS A 533 1.41 10.50 0.79
N PHE A 534 0.39 11.24 0.34
CA PHE A 534 -1.00 10.77 0.29
C PHE A 534 -1.51 10.49 -1.11
N ARG A 535 -0.76 10.92 -2.13
CA ARG A 535 -1.14 10.79 -3.54
C ARG A 535 -1.63 9.38 -3.85
N TYR A 536 -2.84 9.28 -4.40
CA TYR A 536 -3.44 8.05 -4.94
C TYR A 536 -3.82 6.97 -3.92
N THR A 537 -3.50 7.12 -2.64
CA THR A 537 -3.78 6.09 -1.62
C THR A 537 -5.28 5.84 -1.43
N MET A 538 -6.12 6.88 -1.42
CA MET A 538 -7.57 6.70 -1.26
C MET A 538 -8.21 5.99 -2.47
N GLU A 539 -7.78 6.33 -3.69
CA GLU A 539 -8.30 5.69 -4.92
C GLU A 539 -7.89 4.22 -5.00
N ILE A 540 -6.62 3.87 -4.70
CA ILE A 540 -6.21 2.46 -4.71
C ILE A 540 -6.91 1.66 -3.61
N ASN A 541 -7.12 2.23 -2.42
CA ASN A 541 -7.89 1.59 -1.36
C ASN A 541 -9.35 1.38 -1.76
N SER A 542 -9.95 2.38 -2.42
CA SER A 542 -11.30 2.30 -2.97
C SER A 542 -11.43 1.18 -4.01
N LEU A 543 -10.45 1.05 -4.91
CA LEU A 543 -10.40 -0.04 -5.89
C LEU A 543 -10.18 -1.41 -5.23
N ALA A 544 -9.33 -1.48 -4.20
CA ALA A 544 -9.10 -2.71 -3.45
C ALA A 544 -10.36 -3.19 -2.72
N ARG A 545 -11.14 -2.28 -2.12
CA ARG A 545 -12.45 -2.63 -1.50
C ARG A 545 -13.47 -3.14 -2.51
N GLN A 546 -13.33 -2.82 -3.79
CA GLN A 546 -14.24 -3.26 -4.85
C GLN A 546 -13.84 -4.59 -5.49
N THR A 547 -12.53 -4.90 -5.51
CA THR A 547 -11.99 -5.97 -6.37
C THR A 547 -11.06 -6.97 -5.68
N LEU A 548 -10.43 -6.57 -4.58
CA LEU A 548 -9.34 -7.30 -3.94
C LEU A 548 -9.79 -7.92 -2.62
N VAL A 549 -10.28 -7.09 -1.70
CA VAL A 549 -10.58 -7.49 -0.30
C VAL A 549 -12.08 -7.64 -0.01
N ASN A 550 -12.94 -7.49 -1.02
CA ASN A 550 -14.37 -7.77 -0.91
C ASN A 550 -14.66 -9.28 -0.83
N ALA A 551 -15.90 -9.60 -0.48
CA ALA A 551 -16.47 -10.94 -0.54
C ALA A 551 -16.31 -11.51 -1.96
N ASP A 552 -15.71 -12.70 -2.05
CA ASP A 552 -15.34 -13.37 -3.30
C ASP A 552 -14.40 -12.55 -4.21
N GLY A 553 -13.75 -11.52 -3.67
CA GLY A 553 -12.66 -10.77 -4.31
C GLY A 553 -11.33 -11.54 -4.28
N ILE A 554 -10.33 -11.06 -5.02
CA ILE A 554 -9.10 -11.82 -5.33
C ILE A 554 -8.41 -12.44 -4.08
N ILE A 555 -8.34 -11.72 -2.95
CA ILE A 555 -7.73 -12.24 -1.72
C ILE A 555 -8.50 -13.46 -1.18
N GLU A 556 -9.83 -13.41 -1.17
CA GLU A 556 -10.65 -14.51 -0.68
C GLU A 556 -10.62 -15.74 -1.59
N LEU A 557 -10.06 -15.62 -2.81
CA LEU A 557 -9.94 -16.72 -3.78
C LEU A 557 -8.58 -17.37 -3.75
N GLY A 558 -7.55 -16.56 -3.55
CA GLY A 558 -6.16 -16.96 -3.72
C GLY A 558 -5.43 -17.30 -2.43
N PHE A 559 -5.96 -16.95 -1.24
CA PHE A 559 -5.23 -17.05 0.02
C PHE A 559 -5.91 -17.96 1.05
N SER A 560 -5.10 -18.66 1.85
CA SER A 560 -5.56 -19.71 2.77
C SER A 560 -6.77 -19.35 3.65
N PRO A 561 -6.90 -18.15 4.26
CA PRO A 561 -8.07 -17.86 5.10
C PRO A 561 -9.38 -17.67 4.32
N LEU A 562 -9.33 -17.51 2.99
CA LEU A 562 -10.48 -17.21 2.14
C LEU A 562 -11.32 -16.08 2.76
N LYS A 563 -12.61 -16.30 3.02
CA LYS A 563 -13.55 -15.33 3.60
C LYS A 563 -13.18 -14.79 4.99
N TYR A 564 -12.22 -15.39 5.68
CA TYR A 564 -11.74 -14.93 6.98
C TYR A 564 -10.54 -13.96 6.89
N SER A 565 -10.04 -13.67 5.69
CA SER A 565 -8.82 -12.86 5.47
C SER A 565 -8.91 -11.47 6.12
N MET A 566 -10.02 -10.76 5.90
CA MET A 566 -10.19 -9.42 6.48
C MET A 566 -10.39 -9.46 8.00
N GLN A 567 -11.03 -10.50 8.53
CA GLN A 567 -11.14 -10.69 9.99
C GLN A 567 -9.77 -10.98 10.63
N LEU A 568 -8.88 -11.69 9.94
CA LEU A 568 -7.51 -11.90 10.38
C LEU A 568 -6.76 -10.58 10.51
N SER A 569 -6.92 -9.66 9.55
CA SER A 569 -6.33 -8.32 9.64
C SER A 569 -6.87 -7.51 10.82
N SER A 570 -8.17 -7.62 11.11
CA SER A 570 -8.76 -6.95 12.29
C SER A 570 -8.22 -7.53 13.61
N ALA A 571 -7.98 -8.85 13.67
CA ALA A 571 -7.35 -9.47 14.83
C ALA A 571 -5.88 -9.03 15.02
N ASP A 572 -5.09 -8.89 13.95
CA ASP A 572 -3.73 -8.35 14.06
C ASP A 572 -3.75 -6.87 14.45
N TYR A 573 -4.67 -6.08 13.88
CA TYR A 573 -4.88 -4.69 14.29
C TYR A 573 -5.08 -4.66 15.80
N ASP A 574 -6.12 -5.31 16.33
CA ASP A 574 -6.43 -5.35 17.76
C ASP A 574 -5.24 -5.74 18.64
N GLN A 575 -4.54 -6.81 18.29
CA GLN A 575 -3.52 -7.42 19.16
C GLN A 575 -2.12 -6.80 19.04
N ARG A 576 -1.74 -6.26 17.88
CA ARG A 576 -0.34 -5.99 17.54
C ARG A 576 -0.07 -4.60 16.98
N TRP A 577 -1.02 -3.98 16.28
CA TRP A 577 -0.78 -2.67 15.67
C TRP A 577 -0.72 -1.56 16.71
N ARG A 578 0.33 -0.72 16.61
CA ARG A 578 0.51 0.49 17.41
C ARG A 578 1.25 1.52 16.57
N PHE A 579 0.77 2.76 16.56
CA PHE A 579 1.38 3.85 15.79
C PHE A 579 2.86 4.03 16.10
N ASP A 580 3.24 4.02 17.39
CA ASP A 580 4.62 4.23 17.83
C ASP A 580 5.59 3.12 17.38
N TYR A 581 5.08 1.95 17.01
CA TYR A 581 5.88 0.84 16.49
C TYR A 581 5.94 0.78 14.97
N GLU A 582 5.27 1.66 14.25
CA GLU A 582 5.43 1.76 12.79
C GLU A 582 6.69 2.56 12.39
N ALA A 583 7.32 3.26 13.35
CA ALA A 583 8.64 3.87 13.18
C ALA A 583 9.73 2.78 13.09
N LEU A 584 10.53 2.78 12.01
CA LEU A 584 11.53 1.72 11.77
C LEU A 584 12.48 1.46 12.96
N PRO A 585 13.11 2.47 13.61
CA PRO A 585 13.95 2.24 14.78
C PRO A 585 13.20 1.51 15.91
N LYS A 586 11.97 1.93 16.19
CA LYS A 586 11.14 1.38 17.26
C LYS A 586 10.68 -0.03 16.94
N ASP A 587 10.30 -0.31 15.69
CA ASP A 587 10.00 -1.67 15.21
C ASP A 587 11.21 -2.61 15.37
N LEU A 588 12.40 -2.19 14.92
CA LEU A 588 13.62 -3.01 15.00
C LEU A 588 13.97 -3.35 16.47
N ILE A 589 13.90 -2.37 17.38
CA ILE A 589 14.10 -2.61 18.81
C ILE A 589 13.02 -3.55 19.36
N ARG A 590 11.75 -3.30 19.05
CA ARG A 590 10.61 -4.11 19.50
C ARG A 590 10.80 -5.56 19.12
N ARG A 591 11.18 -5.85 17.87
CA ARG A 591 11.43 -7.22 17.39
C ARG A 591 12.73 -7.82 17.92
N GLY A 592 13.60 -7.02 18.55
CA GLY A 592 14.93 -7.45 19.01
C GLY A 592 15.95 -7.55 17.87
N MET A 593 15.67 -6.89 16.75
CA MET A 593 16.55 -6.79 15.58
C MET A 593 17.56 -5.65 15.68
N ALA A 594 17.42 -4.78 16.67
CA ALA A 594 18.41 -3.78 17.03
C ALA A 594 18.41 -3.51 18.54
N VAL A 595 19.48 -2.89 19.02
CA VAL A 595 19.57 -2.23 20.33
C VAL A 595 20.05 -0.80 20.15
N GLU A 596 19.67 0.08 21.06
CA GLU A 596 20.23 1.43 21.14
C GLU A 596 21.73 1.38 21.38
N ASP A 597 22.47 2.13 20.56
CA ASP A 597 23.91 2.32 20.68
C ASP A 597 24.25 3.71 20.13
N PRO A 598 24.43 4.73 20.98
CA PRO A 598 24.74 6.09 20.55
C PRO A 598 26.05 6.21 19.75
N SER A 599 26.93 5.21 19.80
CA SER A 599 28.17 5.18 19.02
C SER A 599 28.00 4.55 17.64
N ALA A 600 26.90 3.82 17.41
CA ALA A 600 26.59 3.20 16.13
C ALA A 600 26.01 4.24 15.14
N PRO A 601 26.19 4.02 13.83
CA PRO A 601 25.46 4.76 12.81
C PRO A 601 23.96 4.70 13.10
N HIS A 602 23.26 5.83 12.99
CA HIS A 602 21.81 5.93 13.23
C HIS A 602 21.37 5.67 14.69
N GLY A 603 22.32 5.63 15.65
CA GLY A 603 22.03 5.40 17.07
C GLY A 603 21.59 3.97 17.40
N LEU A 604 21.70 3.04 16.44
CA LEU A 604 21.26 1.65 16.57
C LEU A 604 22.34 0.66 16.13
N LYS A 605 22.52 -0.38 16.94
CA LYS A 605 23.30 -1.56 16.57
C LYS A 605 22.36 -2.71 16.19
N LEU A 606 22.41 -3.13 14.93
CA LEU A 606 21.62 -4.26 14.44
C LEU A 606 22.08 -5.58 15.09
N THR A 607 21.12 -6.43 15.44
CA THR A 607 21.36 -7.79 15.94
C THR A 607 21.89 -8.71 14.82
N ILE A 608 21.42 -8.48 13.59
CA ILE A 608 21.96 -9.09 12.37
C ILE A 608 22.59 -7.97 11.54
N GLU A 609 23.91 -7.96 11.43
CA GLU A 609 24.64 -6.88 10.74
C GLU A 609 24.24 -6.75 9.27
N ASP A 610 24.18 -7.87 8.55
CA ASP A 610 23.75 -7.92 7.15
C ASP A 610 22.25 -8.22 7.05
N TYR A 611 21.42 -7.32 7.57
CA TYR A 611 19.96 -7.34 7.41
C TYR A 611 19.57 -6.29 6.36
N PRO A 612 19.29 -6.68 5.10
CA PRO A 612 19.18 -5.72 3.99
C PRO A 612 18.09 -4.67 4.17
N TYR A 613 16.87 -5.07 4.53
CA TYR A 613 15.76 -4.16 4.82
C TYR A 613 16.10 -3.16 5.94
N ALA A 614 16.62 -3.63 7.07
CA ALA A 614 16.92 -2.76 8.21
C ALA A 614 18.10 -1.82 7.92
N SER A 615 19.18 -2.34 7.33
CA SER A 615 20.41 -1.59 7.10
C SER A 615 20.25 -0.48 6.05
N ASP A 616 19.48 -0.71 4.98
CA ASP A 616 19.17 0.34 4.00
C ASP A 616 18.05 1.26 4.51
N GLY A 617 17.05 0.67 5.18
CA GLY A 617 15.93 1.39 5.76
C GLY A 617 16.36 2.44 6.77
N LEU A 618 17.34 2.15 7.63
CA LEU A 618 17.84 3.12 8.62
C LEU A 618 18.49 4.34 7.97
N ILE A 619 19.16 4.19 6.82
CA ILE A 619 19.73 5.34 6.10
C ILE A 619 18.62 6.21 5.52
N LEU A 620 17.60 5.59 4.92
CA LEU A 620 16.46 6.31 4.38
C LEU A 620 15.67 7.00 5.49
N TRP A 621 15.36 6.28 6.57
CA TRP A 621 14.69 6.79 7.77
C TRP A 621 15.42 8.03 8.32
N ASP A 622 16.73 7.97 8.51
CA ASP A 622 17.49 9.11 9.02
C ASP A 622 17.46 10.32 8.08
N GLY A 623 17.53 10.08 6.77
CA GLY A 623 17.37 11.13 5.77
C GLY A 623 16.00 11.80 5.85
N LEU A 624 14.95 10.99 5.94
CA LEU A 624 13.57 11.44 6.03
C LEU A 624 13.28 12.15 7.36
N HIS A 625 13.74 11.60 8.48
CA HIS A 625 13.64 12.19 9.80
C HIS A 625 14.32 13.56 9.85
N GLN A 626 15.54 13.69 9.29
CA GLN A 626 16.22 14.99 9.24
C GLN A 626 15.48 15.99 8.35
N TRP A 627 14.94 15.57 7.22
CA TRP A 627 14.12 16.42 6.35
C TRP A 627 12.89 16.97 7.10
N VAL A 628 12.13 16.07 7.73
CA VAL A 628 10.96 16.43 8.54
C VAL A 628 11.37 17.33 9.71
N ALA A 629 12.49 17.03 10.38
CA ALA A 629 13.01 17.86 11.48
C ALA A 629 13.38 19.27 11.04
N ASP A 630 14.10 19.42 9.93
CA ASP A 630 14.46 20.73 9.38
C ASP A 630 13.20 21.54 9.03
N TYR A 631 12.20 20.89 8.43
CA TYR A 631 10.93 21.51 8.06
C TYR A 631 10.08 21.90 9.29
N VAL A 632 9.87 20.98 10.22
CA VAL A 632 9.03 21.21 11.41
C VAL A 632 9.64 22.27 12.30
N ASN A 633 10.96 22.25 12.53
CA ASN A 633 11.61 23.25 13.38
C ASN A 633 11.63 24.65 12.76
N HIS A 634 11.48 24.77 11.43
CA HIS A 634 11.30 26.07 10.77
C HIS A 634 9.98 26.75 11.18
N TYR A 635 8.86 26.00 11.20
CA TYR A 635 7.55 26.55 11.55
C TYR A 635 7.22 26.46 13.05
N TYR A 636 7.77 25.47 13.75
CA TYR A 636 7.51 25.21 15.18
C TYR A 636 8.82 25.16 15.98
N PRO A 637 9.54 26.29 16.14
CA PRO A 637 10.80 26.34 16.89
C PRO A 637 10.63 26.07 18.40
N ASN A 638 9.41 26.09 18.93
CA ASN A 638 9.16 25.85 20.36
C ASN A 638 7.78 25.20 20.62
N PRO A 639 7.60 24.54 21.80
CA PRO A 639 6.36 23.84 22.14
C PRO A 639 5.09 24.68 22.16
N SER A 640 5.18 25.99 22.41
CA SER A 640 3.97 26.82 22.54
C SER A 640 3.19 26.91 21.24
N LEU A 641 3.89 26.99 20.10
CA LEU A 641 3.30 27.03 18.76
C LEU A 641 2.57 25.73 18.41
N ILE A 642 3.08 24.57 18.86
CA ILE A 642 2.40 23.27 18.70
C ILE A 642 1.10 23.24 19.50
N ILE A 643 1.14 23.71 20.75
CA ILE A 643 0.00 23.65 21.68
C ILE A 643 -1.09 24.64 21.27
N SER A 644 -0.73 25.82 20.76
CA SER A 644 -1.69 26.85 20.36
C SER A 644 -2.29 26.64 18.96
N ASP A 645 -1.72 25.75 18.15
CA ASP A 645 -2.20 25.47 16.80
C ASP A 645 -3.46 24.61 16.83
N ALA A 646 -4.63 25.26 16.74
CA ALA A 646 -5.91 24.59 16.82
C ALA A 646 -6.15 23.58 15.69
N GLU A 647 -5.70 23.87 14.46
CA GLU A 647 -5.82 22.95 13.33
C GLU A 647 -5.00 21.69 13.57
N LEU A 648 -3.74 21.85 14.00
CA LEU A 648 -2.85 20.74 14.29
C LEU A 648 -3.35 19.87 15.46
N GLN A 649 -3.87 20.48 16.51
CA GLN A 649 -4.43 19.75 17.66
C GLN A 649 -5.72 19.02 17.28
N SER A 650 -6.60 19.63 16.48
CA SER A 650 -7.81 18.97 15.96
C SER A 650 -7.49 17.84 14.99
N TRP A 651 -6.50 18.01 14.11
CA TRP A 651 -6.00 16.99 13.19
C TRP A 651 -5.59 15.72 13.91
N TRP A 652 -4.69 15.83 14.88
CA TRP A 652 -4.20 14.67 15.61
C TRP A 652 -5.25 14.04 16.53
N THR A 653 -6.08 14.87 17.15
CA THR A 653 -7.21 14.39 17.95
C THR A 653 -8.20 13.60 17.10
N GLU A 654 -8.49 14.05 15.88
CA GLU A 654 -9.43 13.37 14.98
C GLU A 654 -8.85 12.05 14.45
N ILE A 655 -7.55 12.02 14.09
CA ILE A 655 -6.86 10.77 13.73
C ILE A 655 -7.03 9.73 14.84
N ARG A 656 -6.77 10.11 16.10
CA ARG A 656 -6.84 9.18 17.22
C ARG A 656 -8.27 8.78 17.57
N THR A 657 -9.19 9.74 17.63
CA THR A 657 -10.52 9.53 18.22
C THR A 657 -11.60 9.13 17.22
N VAL A 658 -11.39 9.39 15.93
CA VAL A 658 -12.31 9.03 14.84
C VAL A 658 -11.64 8.06 13.87
N GLY A 659 -10.50 8.45 13.30
CA GLY A 659 -9.77 7.66 12.30
C GLY A 659 -9.34 6.27 12.80
N HIS A 660 -8.78 6.21 13.99
CA HIS A 660 -8.40 5.01 14.73
C HIS A 660 -9.20 4.86 16.03
N ALA A 661 -10.48 5.22 16.00
CA ALA A 661 -11.35 5.32 17.18
C ALA A 661 -11.34 4.09 18.11
N ASP A 662 -11.12 2.90 17.56
CA ASP A 662 -11.14 1.65 18.32
C ASP A 662 -9.89 1.45 19.18
N LYS A 663 -8.84 2.26 18.98
CA LYS A 663 -7.62 2.31 19.80
C LYS A 663 -7.37 3.68 20.43
N LYS A 664 -8.37 4.57 20.46
CA LYS A 664 -8.19 5.97 20.89
C LYS A 664 -7.67 6.13 22.32
N ASP A 665 -7.95 5.15 23.18
CA ASP A 665 -7.66 5.18 24.61
C ASP A 665 -6.31 4.51 24.97
N GLU A 666 -5.58 4.03 23.96
CA GLU A 666 -4.29 3.39 24.15
C GLU A 666 -3.21 4.39 24.62
N PRO A 667 -2.36 4.03 25.59
CA PRO A 667 -1.44 4.98 26.24
C PRO A 667 -0.22 5.35 25.39
N TRP A 668 0.01 4.64 24.28
CA TRP A 668 1.20 4.81 23.45
C TRP A 668 1.05 5.87 22.36
N TRP A 669 -0.14 6.46 22.19
CA TRP A 669 -0.32 7.58 21.28
C TRP A 669 0.57 8.77 21.69
N PRO A 670 1.41 9.30 20.77
CA PRO A 670 2.11 10.56 21.01
C PRO A 670 1.17 11.69 21.44
N SER A 671 1.63 12.53 22.37
CA SER A 671 0.80 13.58 22.97
C SER A 671 0.66 14.85 22.13
N LEU A 672 1.48 15.00 21.10
CA LEU A 672 1.58 16.18 20.21
C LEU A 672 1.65 17.51 20.98
N ARG A 673 2.68 17.66 21.82
CA ARG A 673 2.89 18.89 22.61
C ARG A 673 4.19 19.59 22.29
N THR A 674 5.12 18.92 21.63
CA THR A 674 6.45 19.43 21.32
C THR A 674 6.77 19.27 19.83
N PRO A 675 7.74 20.04 19.29
CA PRO A 675 8.21 19.83 17.93
C PRO A 675 8.73 18.40 17.72
N SER A 676 9.37 17.81 18.73
CA SER A 676 9.84 16.41 18.67
C SER A 676 8.69 15.42 18.47
N ASP A 677 7.55 15.61 19.16
CA ASP A 677 6.38 14.75 18.96
C ASP A 677 5.89 14.84 17.51
N LEU A 678 5.79 16.05 16.97
CA LEU A 678 5.32 16.27 15.59
C LEU A 678 6.29 15.68 14.56
N ILE A 679 7.61 15.84 14.78
CA ILE A 679 8.64 15.24 13.92
C ILE A 679 8.50 13.73 13.90
N GLU A 680 8.32 13.10 15.06
CA GLU A 680 8.16 11.66 15.15
C GLU A 680 6.87 11.17 14.45
N ILE A 681 5.74 11.86 14.69
CA ILE A 681 4.45 11.55 14.06
C ILE A 681 4.57 11.63 12.53
N VAL A 682 5.05 12.75 12.01
CA VAL A 682 5.13 13.00 10.56
C VAL A 682 6.15 12.08 9.91
N THR A 683 7.31 11.84 10.54
CA THR A 683 8.31 10.89 10.01
C THR A 683 7.74 9.49 9.94
N THR A 684 6.99 9.05 10.95
CA THR A 684 6.35 7.73 10.97
C THR A 684 5.34 7.59 9.84
N MET A 685 4.46 8.59 9.64
CA MET A 685 3.51 8.60 8.52
C MET A 685 4.24 8.56 7.17
N ALA A 686 5.24 9.43 6.98
CA ALA A 686 5.99 9.50 5.74
C ALA A 686 6.77 8.21 5.45
N TRP A 687 7.35 7.56 6.46
CA TRP A 687 8.02 6.26 6.34
C TRP A 687 7.04 5.16 5.93
N THR A 688 5.89 5.08 6.60
CA THR A 688 4.85 4.09 6.30
C THR A 688 4.32 4.23 4.88
N ALA A 689 4.09 5.47 4.44
CA ALA A 689 3.59 5.79 3.10
C ALA A 689 4.59 5.47 1.98
N SER A 690 5.88 5.61 2.27
CA SER A 690 6.95 5.50 1.26
C SER A 690 7.72 4.18 1.40
N ALA A 691 8.80 4.19 2.18
CA ALA A 691 9.79 3.11 2.23
C ALA A 691 9.24 1.80 2.82
N GLN A 692 8.38 1.85 3.84
CA GLN A 692 7.76 0.64 4.38
C GLN A 692 6.89 -0.04 3.32
N HIS A 693 6.00 0.72 2.68
CA HIS A 693 5.15 0.25 1.61
C HIS A 693 5.98 -0.30 0.45
N ALA A 694 6.97 0.44 -0.03
CA ALA A 694 7.85 -0.02 -1.11
C ALA A 694 8.55 -1.35 -0.79
N ALA A 695 9.04 -1.52 0.44
CA ALA A 695 9.73 -2.73 0.87
C ALA A 695 8.84 -3.98 0.93
N VAL A 696 7.52 -3.82 1.08
CA VAL A 696 6.55 -4.92 1.11
C VAL A 696 5.73 -5.06 -0.17
N ASN A 697 5.78 -4.09 -1.08
CA ASN A 697 4.97 -4.08 -2.31
C ASN A 697 5.77 -4.52 -3.56
N PHE A 698 6.85 -3.81 -3.92
CA PHE A 698 7.51 -4.01 -5.23
C PHE A 698 8.30 -5.31 -5.38
N GLY A 699 8.44 -6.08 -4.29
CA GLY A 699 9.00 -7.44 -4.29
C GLY A 699 7.99 -8.55 -4.58
N GLN A 700 6.69 -8.23 -4.66
CA GLN A 700 5.60 -9.21 -4.79
C GLN A 700 5.77 -10.13 -5.98
N TYR A 701 5.89 -9.63 -7.21
CA TYR A 701 6.05 -10.49 -8.38
C TYR A 701 7.43 -11.16 -8.43
N THR A 702 8.46 -10.48 -7.94
CA THR A 702 9.84 -10.99 -7.91
C THR A 702 9.97 -12.28 -7.11
N TYR A 703 9.25 -12.40 -5.99
CA TYR A 703 9.29 -13.60 -5.13
C TYR A 703 8.01 -14.44 -5.20
N GLY A 704 6.85 -13.80 -5.34
CA GLY A 704 5.51 -14.39 -5.43
C GLY A 704 5.07 -14.79 -6.83
N GLY A 705 5.74 -14.28 -7.87
CA GLY A 705 5.45 -14.66 -9.25
C GLY A 705 5.63 -16.16 -9.47
N TYR A 706 6.62 -16.79 -8.82
CA TYR A 706 6.81 -18.25 -8.87
C TYR A 706 6.16 -18.95 -7.67
N ILE A 707 4.97 -19.51 -7.88
CA ILE A 707 4.13 -20.11 -6.84
C ILE A 707 4.87 -21.09 -5.91
N PRO A 708 5.76 -22.00 -6.37
CA PRO A 708 6.48 -22.88 -5.45
C PRO A 708 7.38 -22.17 -4.44
N ASN A 709 7.85 -20.94 -4.73
CA ASN A 709 8.62 -20.13 -3.78
C ASN A 709 7.75 -19.47 -2.71
N ARG A 710 6.55 -19.04 -3.08
CA ARG A 710 5.64 -18.27 -2.24
C ARG A 710 4.20 -18.68 -2.56
N PRO A 711 3.78 -19.88 -2.16
CA PRO A 711 2.39 -20.26 -2.32
C PRO A 711 1.53 -19.26 -1.52
N SER A 712 0.38 -18.88 -2.06
CA SER A 712 -0.59 -18.01 -1.39
C SER A 712 -1.60 -18.81 -0.56
N ILE A 713 -1.80 -20.08 -0.93
CA ILE A 713 -2.72 -21.01 -0.29
C ILE A 713 -2.09 -22.41 -0.22
N ALA A 714 -2.42 -23.14 0.84
CA ALA A 714 -2.27 -24.58 0.93
C ALA A 714 -3.66 -25.24 0.96
N ARG A 715 -3.93 -26.20 0.08
CA ARG A 715 -5.27 -26.79 -0.12
C ARG A 715 -5.52 -28.09 0.62
N THR A 716 -4.46 -28.80 1.00
CA THR A 716 -4.53 -30.10 1.68
C THR A 716 -3.77 -30.04 3.00
N ASN A 717 -4.15 -30.89 3.97
CA ASN A 717 -3.45 -30.99 5.25
C ASN A 717 -2.09 -31.70 5.10
N MET A 718 -1.22 -31.57 6.09
CA MET A 718 -0.02 -32.39 6.19
C MET A 718 -0.38 -33.89 6.15
N PRO A 719 0.35 -34.73 5.39
CA PRO A 719 0.04 -36.15 5.23
C PRO A 719 0.23 -36.95 6.53
N THR A 720 0.88 -36.38 7.55
CA THR A 720 1.02 -36.98 8.88
C THR A 720 -0.11 -36.62 9.84
N GLU A 721 -1.02 -35.71 9.46
CA GLU A 721 -2.17 -35.36 10.27
C GLU A 721 -3.32 -36.36 10.04
N ASP A 722 -3.51 -37.25 11.00
CA ASP A 722 -4.57 -38.28 11.00
C ASP A 722 -4.63 -39.08 9.67
N PRO A 723 -3.52 -39.68 9.20
CA PRO A 723 -3.49 -40.35 7.90
C PRO A 723 -4.43 -41.55 7.83
N THR A 724 -5.07 -41.72 6.68
CA THR A 724 -5.63 -43.01 6.26
C THR A 724 -4.53 -43.87 5.63
N GLU A 725 -4.75 -45.18 5.52
CA GLU A 725 -3.79 -46.06 4.84
C GLU A 725 -3.58 -45.64 3.38
N GLU A 726 -4.63 -45.22 2.69
CA GLU A 726 -4.58 -44.79 1.29
C GLU A 726 -3.81 -43.48 1.11
N SER A 727 -4.11 -42.45 1.92
CA SER A 727 -3.44 -41.15 1.85
C SER A 727 -1.96 -41.24 2.25
N TRP A 728 -1.64 -42.06 3.25
CA TRP A 728 -0.25 -42.33 3.61
C TRP A 728 0.48 -43.07 2.49
N LYS A 729 -0.15 -44.08 1.89
CA LYS A 729 0.41 -44.81 0.75
C LYS A 729 0.69 -43.88 -0.43
N GLN A 730 -0.27 -43.01 -0.80
CA GLN A 730 -0.08 -42.01 -1.85
C GLN A 730 1.10 -41.08 -1.54
N PHE A 731 1.24 -40.61 -0.30
CA PHE A 731 2.38 -39.79 0.09
C PHE A 731 3.72 -40.54 -0.05
N ILE A 732 3.77 -41.81 0.33
CA ILE A 732 5.00 -42.61 0.22
C ILE A 732 5.36 -42.91 -1.24
N GLU A 733 4.38 -43.22 -2.09
CA GLU A 733 4.60 -43.61 -3.49
C GLU A 733 4.75 -42.39 -4.41
N GLU A 734 4.02 -41.29 -4.14
CA GLU A 734 3.84 -40.13 -5.02
C GLU A 734 3.90 -38.79 -4.24
N PRO A 735 4.98 -38.48 -3.49
CA PRO A 735 5.06 -37.28 -2.66
C PRO A 735 5.04 -35.96 -3.46
N GLU A 736 5.46 -35.97 -4.72
CA GLU A 736 5.33 -34.81 -5.63
C GLU A 736 3.87 -34.49 -5.92
N THR A 737 3.03 -35.52 -6.14
CA THR A 737 1.58 -35.35 -6.33
C THR A 737 0.96 -34.69 -5.11
N VAL A 738 1.31 -35.13 -3.89
CA VAL A 738 0.82 -34.51 -2.65
C VAL A 738 1.24 -33.03 -2.54
N LEU A 739 2.45 -32.68 -2.97
CA LEU A 739 2.90 -31.27 -3.02
C LEU A 739 2.08 -30.44 -4.02
N LEU A 740 1.79 -30.98 -5.20
CA LEU A 740 1.00 -30.30 -6.24
C LEU A 740 -0.48 -30.16 -5.85
N GLU A 741 -1.04 -31.15 -5.17
CA GLU A 741 -2.38 -31.08 -4.57
C GLU A 741 -2.45 -30.00 -3.49
N MET A 742 -1.39 -29.82 -2.69
CA MET A 742 -1.30 -28.75 -1.69
C MET A 742 -1.25 -27.37 -2.34
N PHE A 743 -0.46 -27.19 -3.40
CA PHE A 743 -0.30 -25.90 -4.06
C PHE A 743 -1.62 -25.33 -4.61
N PRO A 744 -1.69 -24.01 -4.86
CA PRO A 744 -2.86 -23.40 -5.50
C PRO A 744 -3.28 -24.15 -6.77
N SER A 745 -4.58 -24.16 -7.07
CA SER A 745 -5.06 -24.62 -8.37
C SER A 745 -4.47 -23.75 -9.49
N GLN A 746 -4.50 -24.24 -10.72
CA GLN A 746 -3.96 -23.50 -11.87
C GLN A 746 -4.60 -22.11 -12.00
N LEU A 747 -5.90 -22.03 -11.74
CA LEU A 747 -6.63 -20.77 -11.78
C LEU A 747 -6.25 -19.85 -10.62
N GLN A 748 -6.15 -20.36 -9.40
CA GLN A 748 -5.72 -19.56 -8.25
C GLN A 748 -4.32 -18.97 -8.49
N ALA A 749 -3.39 -19.79 -9.00
CA ALA A 749 -2.05 -19.36 -9.39
C ALA A 749 -2.11 -18.23 -10.43
N ALA A 750 -2.85 -18.42 -11.52
CA ALA A 750 -2.99 -17.44 -12.59
C ALA A 750 -3.55 -16.09 -12.10
N VAL A 751 -4.61 -16.14 -11.28
CA VAL A 751 -5.25 -14.94 -10.71
C VAL A 751 -4.30 -14.20 -9.78
N VAL A 752 -3.66 -14.91 -8.85
CA VAL A 752 -2.72 -14.30 -7.89
C VAL A 752 -1.50 -13.75 -8.60
N MET A 753 -0.88 -14.48 -9.54
CA MET A 753 0.28 -14.00 -10.29
C MET A 753 -0.03 -12.74 -11.11
N THR A 754 -1.21 -12.68 -11.72
CA THR A 754 -1.68 -11.47 -12.46
C THR A 754 -1.79 -10.28 -11.52
N MET A 755 -2.40 -10.49 -10.34
CA MET A 755 -2.54 -9.46 -9.32
C MET A 755 -1.17 -8.98 -8.84
N LEU A 756 -0.26 -9.87 -8.43
CA LEU A 756 1.07 -9.50 -7.95
C LEU A 756 1.88 -8.73 -8.99
N SER A 757 1.75 -9.08 -10.28
CA SER A 757 2.42 -8.34 -11.35
C SER A 757 1.87 -6.94 -11.56
N LEU A 758 0.55 -6.75 -11.43
CA LEU A 758 -0.05 -5.42 -11.47
C LEU A 758 0.44 -4.59 -10.28
N LEU A 759 0.37 -5.15 -9.07
CA LEU A 759 0.76 -4.43 -7.85
C LEU A 759 2.26 -4.08 -7.83
N SER A 760 3.12 -4.88 -8.46
CA SER A 760 4.57 -4.62 -8.54
C SER A 760 4.99 -3.60 -9.59
N ASN A 761 4.05 -2.98 -10.33
CA ASN A 761 4.37 -2.14 -11.49
C ASN A 761 4.38 -0.64 -11.14
N HIS A 762 5.51 0.03 -11.37
CA HIS A 762 5.58 1.49 -11.33
C HIS A 762 4.88 2.13 -12.53
N ALA A 763 4.06 3.15 -12.28
CA ALA A 763 3.42 3.93 -13.33
C ALA A 763 4.41 4.91 -13.98
N ALA A 764 4.06 5.43 -15.16
CA ALA A 764 4.90 6.41 -15.86
C ALA A 764 4.92 7.78 -15.19
N ASP A 765 3.89 8.10 -14.41
CA ASP A 765 3.69 9.35 -13.68
C ASP A 765 3.89 9.17 -12.16
N GLU A 766 4.70 8.18 -11.77
CA GLU A 766 5.06 7.93 -10.37
C GLU A 766 5.99 9.01 -9.82
N GLU A 767 5.83 9.36 -8.53
CA GLU A 767 6.64 10.37 -7.86
C GLU A 767 7.47 9.75 -6.74
N TYR A 768 8.79 9.79 -6.91
CA TYR A 768 9.74 9.16 -6.01
C TYR A 768 10.25 10.09 -4.92
N ILE A 769 10.55 9.51 -3.77
CA ILE A 769 11.03 10.22 -2.58
C ILE A 769 12.30 11.04 -2.89
N GLY A 770 12.28 12.32 -2.54
CA GLY A 770 13.41 13.22 -2.76
C GLY A 770 13.63 13.65 -4.22
N GLN A 771 12.73 13.35 -5.16
CA GLN A 771 12.78 13.87 -6.53
C GLN A 771 11.92 15.12 -6.72
N ALA A 772 10.59 14.98 -6.58
CA ALA A 772 9.65 16.08 -6.77
C ALA A 772 9.62 16.96 -5.53
N MET A 773 9.82 18.26 -5.73
CA MET A 773 9.73 19.30 -4.69
C MET A 773 8.35 19.93 -4.76
N GLU A 774 7.62 19.95 -3.64
CA GLU A 774 6.37 20.71 -3.58
C GLU A 774 6.68 22.22 -3.73
N PRO A 775 5.95 22.97 -4.58
CA PRO A 775 6.33 24.35 -4.92
C PRO A 775 6.46 25.32 -3.74
N CYS A 776 5.67 25.17 -2.68
CA CYS A 776 5.78 26.01 -1.47
C CYS A 776 7.13 25.82 -0.78
N TRP A 777 7.72 24.63 -0.84
CA TRP A 777 9.05 24.36 -0.29
C TRP A 777 10.13 25.15 -1.03
N GLY A 778 9.97 25.32 -2.35
CA GLY A 778 10.90 26.04 -3.20
C GLY A 778 10.90 27.56 -3.00
N ASN A 779 9.83 28.11 -2.45
CA ASN A 779 9.69 29.55 -2.20
C ASN A 779 10.37 30.02 -0.92
N ASP A 780 10.52 29.13 0.06
CA ASP A 780 11.31 29.41 1.26
C ASP A 780 12.75 28.89 1.07
N ALA A 781 13.73 29.78 1.19
CA ALA A 781 15.12 29.44 0.92
C ALA A 781 15.69 28.41 1.91
N ALA A 782 15.26 28.41 3.17
CA ALA A 782 15.74 27.47 4.18
C ALA A 782 15.15 26.08 3.96
N ILE A 783 13.85 26.02 3.66
CA ILE A 783 13.15 24.76 3.36
C ILE A 783 13.67 24.16 2.05
N LYS A 784 13.80 24.98 0.99
CA LYS A 784 14.39 24.54 -0.28
C LYS A 784 15.76 23.92 -0.08
N ALA A 785 16.63 24.59 0.68
CA ALA A 785 17.97 24.06 0.98
C ALA A 785 17.91 22.76 1.80
N ALA A 786 16.95 22.61 2.71
CA ALA A 786 16.72 21.37 3.45
C ALA A 786 16.25 20.23 2.53
N PHE A 787 15.34 20.51 1.60
CA PHE A 787 14.89 19.52 0.62
C PHE A 787 16.01 19.12 -0.34
N GLU A 788 16.82 20.06 -0.82
CA GLU A 788 17.98 19.77 -1.67
C GLU A 788 19.00 18.88 -0.95
N ARG A 789 19.22 19.08 0.35
CA ARG A 789 20.04 18.17 1.18
C ARG A 789 19.41 16.78 1.26
N PHE A 790 18.10 16.69 1.47
CA PHE A 790 17.38 15.43 1.50
C PHE A 790 17.48 14.67 0.17
N SER A 791 17.20 15.35 -0.95
CA SER A 791 17.38 14.83 -2.31
C SER A 791 18.80 14.31 -2.56
N GLY A 792 19.81 15.07 -2.12
CA GLY A 792 21.21 14.66 -2.19
C GLY A 792 21.51 13.39 -1.40
N ARG A 793 20.93 13.24 -0.20
CA ARG A 793 21.06 12.03 0.62
C ARG A 793 20.38 10.81 -0.02
N MET A 794 19.20 10.99 -0.62
CA MET A 794 18.53 9.91 -1.35
C MET A 794 19.37 9.44 -2.55
N LYS A 795 19.97 10.36 -3.31
CA LYS A 795 20.92 10.00 -4.39
C LYS A 795 22.15 9.25 -3.86
N ALA A 796 22.70 9.67 -2.71
CA ALA A 796 23.83 8.99 -2.10
C ALA A 796 23.47 7.57 -1.60
N LEU A 797 22.25 7.37 -1.07
CA LEU A 797 21.75 6.07 -0.64
C LEU A 797 21.78 5.05 -1.78
N GLU A 798 21.43 5.44 -3.01
CA GLU A 798 21.47 4.53 -4.16
C GLU A 798 22.87 3.92 -4.35
N GLY A 799 23.92 4.76 -4.30
CA GLY A 799 25.31 4.30 -4.38
C GLY A 799 25.74 3.44 -3.20
N VAL A 800 25.21 3.67 -1.99
CA VAL A 800 25.45 2.82 -0.82
C VAL A 800 24.81 1.44 -1.00
N VAL A 801 23.59 1.38 -1.51
CA VAL A 801 22.89 0.13 -1.82
C VAL A 801 23.68 -0.67 -2.87
N ASP A 802 24.16 -0.02 -3.93
CA ASP A 802 25.00 -0.65 -4.95
C ASP A 802 26.30 -1.20 -4.38
N ALA A 803 27.00 -0.42 -3.57
CA ALA A 803 28.23 -0.85 -2.92
C ALA A 803 27.99 -2.05 -1.98
N ARG A 804 26.87 -2.07 -1.25
CA ARG A 804 26.48 -3.21 -0.39
C ARG A 804 26.14 -4.45 -1.21
N ASN A 805 25.36 -4.30 -2.29
CA ASN A 805 25.01 -5.39 -3.18
C ASN A 805 26.23 -5.99 -3.92
N GLY A 806 27.27 -5.18 -4.17
CA GLY A 806 28.54 -5.64 -4.75
C GLY A 806 29.53 -6.24 -3.74
N ASN A 807 29.25 -6.19 -2.44
CA ASN A 807 30.17 -6.65 -1.41
C ASN A 807 29.97 -8.14 -1.09
N GLU A 808 30.92 -8.99 -1.51
CA GLU A 808 30.90 -10.44 -1.30
C GLU A 808 30.87 -10.88 0.17
N LYS A 809 31.18 -9.98 1.12
CA LYS A 809 31.06 -10.26 2.56
C LYS A 809 29.62 -10.17 3.05
N LEU A 810 28.74 -9.47 2.34
CA LEU A 810 27.31 -9.31 2.66
C LEU A 810 26.48 -10.40 1.97
N ARG A 811 26.52 -11.61 2.54
CA ARG A 811 25.98 -12.84 1.94
C ARG A 811 24.44 -12.88 1.86
N ASN A 812 23.72 -12.05 2.61
CA ASN A 812 22.27 -11.95 2.46
C ASN A 812 21.86 -11.11 1.23
N ARG A 813 22.83 -10.44 0.59
CA ARG A 813 22.67 -9.57 -0.59
C ARG A 813 23.40 -10.07 -1.84
N ASN A 814 24.44 -10.87 -1.65
CA ASN A 814 25.39 -11.27 -2.69
C ASN A 814 25.67 -12.78 -2.64
N GLY A 815 25.82 -13.40 -3.81
CA GLY A 815 26.12 -14.83 -3.96
C GLY A 815 25.59 -15.41 -5.27
N ALA A 816 25.94 -16.66 -5.56
CA ALA A 816 25.48 -17.35 -6.77
C ALA A 816 23.95 -17.50 -6.78
N GLY A 817 23.29 -16.95 -7.80
CA GLY A 817 21.83 -16.97 -7.93
C GLY A 817 21.09 -16.03 -6.98
N VAL A 818 21.79 -15.31 -6.10
CA VAL A 818 21.17 -14.36 -5.16
C VAL A 818 20.75 -13.10 -5.91
N LEU A 819 19.52 -12.66 -5.67
CA LEU A 819 19.03 -11.39 -6.17
C LEU A 819 19.49 -10.25 -5.24
N PRO A 820 20.15 -9.20 -5.77
CA PRO A 820 20.47 -7.98 -5.04
C PRO A 820 19.22 -7.39 -4.38
N TYR A 821 19.36 -6.88 -3.16
CA TYR A 821 18.26 -6.19 -2.50
C TYR A 821 18.25 -4.73 -2.96
N GLU A 822 17.24 -4.35 -3.75
CA GLU A 822 17.12 -3.00 -4.34
C GLU A 822 15.80 -2.29 -3.98
N PHE A 823 14.93 -2.90 -3.16
CA PHE A 823 13.59 -2.37 -2.83
C PHE A 823 13.62 -0.98 -2.17
N LEU A 824 14.74 -0.60 -1.56
CA LEU A 824 14.93 0.70 -0.91
C LEU A 824 15.86 1.64 -1.70
N LYS A 825 16.15 1.33 -2.98
CA LYS A 825 16.69 2.34 -3.89
C LYS A 825 15.62 3.42 -4.12
N PRO A 826 15.94 4.72 -3.96
CA PRO A 826 14.90 5.74 -3.97
C PRO A 826 14.13 5.88 -5.28
N VAL A 827 14.75 5.59 -6.42
CA VAL A 827 14.20 5.91 -7.75
C VAL A 827 14.13 4.68 -8.66
N SER A 828 13.15 4.67 -9.56
CA SER A 828 12.96 3.62 -10.57
C SER A 828 12.43 4.17 -11.88
N GLU A 829 12.68 3.40 -12.94
CA GLU A 829 11.95 3.53 -14.20
C GLU A 829 10.54 2.91 -14.06
N PRO A 830 9.59 3.24 -14.97
CA PRO A 830 8.29 2.59 -15.01
C PRO A 830 8.40 1.08 -15.31
N GLY A 831 7.48 0.28 -14.77
CA GLY A 831 7.48 -1.18 -14.94
C GLY A 831 7.65 -1.97 -13.64
N VAL A 832 7.75 -3.30 -13.77
CA VAL A 832 8.08 -4.22 -12.67
C VAL A 832 9.60 -4.31 -12.54
N THR A 833 10.19 -3.47 -11.70
CA THR A 833 11.65 -3.29 -11.62
C THR A 833 12.26 -3.88 -10.35
N GLY A 834 11.47 -4.08 -9.28
CA GLY A 834 11.98 -4.52 -7.98
C GLY A 834 12.86 -3.48 -7.30
N LYS A 835 12.63 -2.18 -7.55
CA LYS A 835 13.30 -1.04 -6.90
C LYS A 835 12.46 0.23 -7.04
N GLY A 836 12.79 1.28 -6.28
CA GLY A 836 12.07 2.56 -6.32
C GLY A 836 11.21 2.75 -5.08
N VAL A 837 11.29 3.93 -4.46
CA VAL A 837 10.51 4.30 -3.28
C VAL A 837 9.63 5.50 -3.64
N PRO A 838 8.34 5.28 -3.98
CA PRO A 838 7.38 6.36 -4.16
C PRO A 838 7.20 7.17 -2.87
N TYR A 839 6.67 8.39 -2.99
CA TYR A 839 6.28 9.17 -1.81
C TYR A 839 5.11 8.54 -1.04
N SER A 840 4.19 7.86 -1.74
CA SER A 840 2.92 7.41 -1.21
C SER A 840 2.62 5.94 -1.54
N ILE A 841 1.49 5.48 -1.02
CA ILE A 841 0.91 4.18 -1.35
C ILE A 841 0.16 4.34 -2.68
N SER A 842 0.90 4.31 -3.78
CA SER A 842 0.38 4.61 -5.12
C SER A 842 0.34 3.41 -6.06
N ILE A 843 0.96 2.29 -5.70
CA ILE A 843 0.58 0.91 -6.02
C ILE A 843 1.58 -0.02 -5.36
#